data_AF-A0A1Y2A7J6-F1
#
_entry.id   AF-A0A1Y2A7J6-F1
#
_cell.length_a   1.000
_cell.length_b   1.000
_cell.length_c   1.000
_cell.angle_alpha   90.00
_cell.angle_beta   90.00
_cell.angle_gamma   90.00
#
_symmetry.space_group_name_H-M   'P 1'
#
loop_
_entity.id
_entity.type
_entity.pdbx_description
1 polymer ?
#
loop_
_entity_poly.entity_id
_entity_poly.type
_entity_poly.pdbx_seq_one_letter_code
_entity_poly.pdbx_strand_id
1 'polypeptide(L)'
;MGLNDDSGNSMTENPADNAANDGTGIVQLDPWLSPFKDALRSRYAKAQKWLKTIDETEGGLERFSRGFEKFGFNVKENGDVVYREWAPNALRAYLIGDFNNWDRDATPMTKDSFGVFEVTVPGKDGQPTIPHDSKLKISLVTPNDHARQERIPAWIKRVTQELSVSPVYDARFWNPPKESRYVFKNKRPPKPLSARIYEAHVGISSPEPKVATYKEFTQNILPRIKHLGYNVIQLMAIMEHAYYASFGYQINSFFAASSRYGLPDDLKELIDTAHGMGITVLLDVVHSHASKNVLDGLNMFDGSDHLYFHEGAKGRHELWDSRLFNYGHHEVLRFLLSNLRFWMDEYQFDGFRFDGVTSMLYTHHGIGTGFSGGYHEYFGPGVDEEGVVYLMIANELLHTLYPDVTTIAEDVSGMPGLCVNLSLGGVGFDYRLAMAIPDLYIKWLKEKQDIDWDMGNLAFTLTNRRHGEKTIAYAESHDQALVGDKSLLFWLCDAQMYTNMSCLSELTPVIDRGLSLHKMIRLITHGLGGEGYLNFEGNEFGHPEWLDFPREGNNNSFHYARRQFNLVDDHLLRYRFLNEFDSKMQWTEEKYGWLHAPQAYVSLKNEADKVIVFERAGLLWIFNFHPQSSFTDYRVGVEQEGTYKIVISTDSKAFGGHGNVDESTRFFTTPFSWNDRKNFVQVYIPCRTAIVLALESTLIDLPNLPIAVPPPSTPSSPLHTTTASHISKMLKSGFTRSLRTLQRTPVQRAFQPVKKNFLPAFSARFASTDAAKDGKIHQVIGAVVDVKFDTEQLPPILNALTTDNGGQKLVLEVAQHLGENVVRCIAMDGTEGLVRGATATDTGNPIMIPVGPGTLGRIMNVTGDPIDERGPIKHTKKLPIHADPPAFTEQSTSAEVLVTGIKVVDLLAPYARGGKIGLFGGAGVGKTVFIQELINNIAKAHGGFSVFTGVGERTREGNDLYHEMQETSVIQLDGESKVALVFGQMNEPPGARARVALTGLTVAEYFRDEEGQDVLLFIDNIFRFTQAGSEVSALLGRIPSAVGYQPTLAVDMGLMQERITTTQKGSITSVQAVYVPADDLTDPAPATTFAHLDATTVLSRGISELGIYPAVDPLDSKSRMLDPRVVGEDHYQTATRVQQMLQEYKSLQDIIAILGMDELSEADKLTVERARKLQRFLSQPFTVAQVFTGIEGKLVDLKDTIRSFKAIMSGEGDDLPEGAFYMVGDFESARAKGEKILAELEKS
;
A
#
# COMPACT_ATOMS: atom_id res chain seq x y z
N MET A 1 -38.76 14.57 21.60
CA MET A 1 -38.21 15.42 22.67
C MET A 1 -38.26 14.62 23.96
N GLY A 2 -37.12 14.05 24.40
CA GLY A 2 -37.06 13.05 25.48
C GLY A 2 -36.34 11.74 25.09
N LEU A 3 -35.22 11.86 24.37
CA LEU A 3 -34.31 10.79 23.94
C LEU A 3 -32.84 11.26 23.98
N ASN A 4 -32.54 12.33 24.72
CA ASN A 4 -31.37 13.19 24.45
C ASN A 4 -30.64 13.71 25.69
N ASP A 5 -31.00 13.23 26.88
CA ASP A 5 -30.49 13.74 28.16
C ASP A 5 -29.44 12.79 28.80
N ASP A 6 -29.17 11.64 28.15
CA ASP A 6 -28.31 10.55 28.63
C ASP A 6 -27.09 10.26 27.72
N SER A 7 -26.93 10.96 26.59
CA SER A 7 -25.91 10.65 25.57
C SER A 7 -24.94 11.80 25.35
N GLY A 8 -23.80 11.76 26.05
CA GLY A 8 -22.79 12.82 26.06
C GLY A 8 -22.11 13.14 24.71
N ASN A 9 -22.43 12.40 23.65
CA ASN A 9 -22.04 12.75 22.28
C ASN A 9 -22.98 13.81 21.64
N SER A 10 -24.21 13.93 22.12
CA SER A 10 -25.33 14.64 21.50
C SER A 10 -25.05 16.09 21.10
N MET A 11 -25.41 16.44 19.87
CA MET A 11 -25.46 17.80 19.32
C MET A 11 -26.38 18.78 20.08
N THR A 12 -27.17 18.29 21.05
CA THR A 12 -28.16 19.09 21.77
C THR A 12 -27.84 19.35 23.23
N GLU A 13 -26.85 18.66 23.80
CA GLU A 13 -26.33 19.01 25.13
C GLU A 13 -25.64 20.38 25.10
N ASN A 14 -25.70 21.13 26.20
CA ASN A 14 -24.81 22.27 26.37
C ASN A 14 -23.40 21.75 26.67
N PRO A 15 -22.35 22.23 25.98
CA PRO A 15 -20.97 21.89 26.32
C PRO A 15 -20.67 22.13 27.80
N ALA A 16 -19.90 21.22 28.40
CA ALA A 16 -19.39 21.41 29.76
C ALA A 16 -18.62 22.73 29.89
N ASP A 17 -18.63 23.30 31.10
CA ASP A 17 -17.83 24.47 31.50
C ASP A 17 -17.84 25.67 30.52
N ASN A 18 -19.03 26.05 30.08
CA ASN A 18 -19.31 27.27 29.29
C ASN A 18 -18.62 27.32 27.91
N ALA A 19 -18.31 26.18 27.31
CA ALA A 19 -17.86 26.15 25.91
C ALA A 19 -18.94 26.70 24.96
N ALA A 20 -18.50 27.36 23.89
CA ALA A 20 -19.40 27.90 22.88
C ALA A 20 -20.03 26.76 22.06
N ASN A 21 -21.37 26.76 21.96
CA ASN A 21 -22.10 25.79 21.14
C ASN A 21 -22.07 26.18 19.64
N ASP A 22 -20.85 26.28 19.10
CA ASP A 22 -20.52 26.61 17.71
C ASP A 22 -19.52 25.62 17.08
N GLY A 23 -19.29 24.49 17.74
CA GLY A 23 -18.29 23.48 17.34
C GLY A 23 -16.84 23.81 17.73
N THR A 24 -16.59 24.88 18.50
CA THR A 24 -15.22 25.22 18.96
C THR A 24 -14.89 24.78 20.39
N GLY A 25 -15.77 24.01 21.05
CA GLY A 25 -15.58 23.52 22.42
C GLY A 25 -14.28 22.71 22.60
N ILE A 26 -13.92 21.88 21.62
CA ILE A 26 -12.68 21.10 21.58
C ILE A 26 -11.40 21.94 21.76
N VAL A 27 -11.43 23.25 21.48
CA VAL A 27 -10.29 24.15 21.70
C VAL A 27 -9.98 24.37 23.19
N GLN A 28 -10.89 24.00 24.10
CA GLN A 28 -10.60 23.93 25.54
C GLN A 28 -9.72 22.72 25.88
N LEU A 29 -9.91 21.58 25.19
CA LEU A 29 -9.09 20.37 25.36
C LEU A 29 -7.74 20.51 24.63
N ASP A 30 -7.76 21.11 23.43
CA ASP A 30 -6.58 21.36 22.61
C ASP A 30 -6.52 22.82 22.09
N PRO A 31 -5.82 23.72 22.80
CA PRO A 31 -5.64 25.11 22.39
C PRO A 31 -4.97 25.30 21.01
N TRP A 32 -4.22 24.32 20.50
CA TRP A 32 -3.57 24.41 19.19
C TRP A 32 -4.56 24.35 18.02
N LEU A 33 -5.81 23.95 18.27
CA LEU A 33 -6.91 24.05 17.31
C LEU A 33 -7.44 25.49 17.15
N SER A 34 -7.05 26.45 17.99
CA SER A 34 -7.60 27.82 17.93
C SER A 34 -7.42 28.57 16.59
N PRO A 35 -6.38 28.34 15.77
CA PRO A 35 -6.28 28.93 14.42
C PRO A 35 -7.29 28.35 13.41
N PHE A 36 -7.90 27.18 13.71
CA PHE A 36 -8.75 26.41 12.81
C PHE A 36 -10.24 26.44 13.18
N LYS A 37 -10.62 27.34 14.11
CA LYS A 37 -12.00 27.51 14.60
C LYS A 37 -13.05 27.66 13.51
N ASP A 38 -12.72 28.31 12.40
CA ASP A 38 -13.69 28.54 11.33
C ASP A 38 -13.91 27.29 10.45
N ALA A 39 -12.94 26.38 10.37
CA ALA A 39 -13.12 25.06 9.76
C ALA A 39 -13.95 24.13 10.67
N LEU A 40 -13.71 24.16 11.99
CA LEU A 40 -14.54 23.46 12.99
C LEU A 40 -16.00 23.93 12.90
N ARG A 41 -16.24 25.25 12.88
CA ARG A 41 -17.56 25.86 12.67
C ARG A 41 -18.22 25.44 11.36
N SER A 42 -17.47 25.40 10.25
CA SER A 42 -18.01 24.96 8.95
C SER A 42 -18.59 23.55 9.03
N ARG A 43 -17.81 22.60 9.55
CA ARG A 43 -18.20 21.19 9.72
C ARG A 43 -19.38 21.06 10.68
N TYR A 44 -19.30 21.68 11.85
CA TYR A 44 -20.36 21.65 12.87
C TYR A 44 -21.69 22.23 12.33
N ALA A 45 -21.65 23.40 11.67
CA ALA A 45 -22.83 24.02 11.09
C ALA A 45 -23.41 23.22 9.91
N LYS A 46 -22.59 22.51 9.13
CA LYS A 46 -23.05 21.58 8.08
C LYS A 46 -23.73 20.34 8.68
N ALA A 47 -23.17 19.75 9.73
CA ALA A 47 -23.81 18.64 10.45
C ALA A 47 -25.14 19.07 11.06
N GLN A 48 -25.19 20.18 11.81
CA GLN A 48 -26.42 20.77 12.33
C GLN A 48 -27.47 21.04 11.24
N LYS A 49 -27.06 21.55 10.06
CA LYS A 49 -27.96 21.76 8.92
C LYS A 49 -28.57 20.46 8.43
N TRP A 50 -27.79 19.39 8.32
CA TRP A 50 -28.29 18.07 7.89
C TRP A 50 -29.23 17.43 8.91
N LEU A 51 -28.84 17.43 10.19
CA LEU A 51 -29.69 16.94 11.29
C LEU A 51 -31.04 17.65 11.28
N LYS A 52 -31.02 19.00 11.24
CA LYS A 52 -32.23 19.81 11.12
C LYS A 52 -33.06 19.47 9.87
N THR A 53 -32.40 19.25 8.72
CA THR A 53 -33.10 18.91 7.47
C THR A 53 -33.83 17.58 7.62
N ILE A 54 -33.16 16.56 8.19
CA ILE A 54 -33.73 15.23 8.42
C ILE A 54 -34.87 15.27 9.45
N ASP A 55 -34.78 16.11 10.49
CA ASP A 55 -35.89 16.38 11.42
C ASP A 55 -37.10 16.99 10.69
N GLU A 56 -36.88 18.01 9.85
CA GLU A 56 -37.95 18.74 9.14
C GLU A 56 -38.59 17.93 7.98
N THR A 57 -37.84 17.06 7.28
CA THR A 57 -38.34 16.30 6.11
C THR A 57 -38.76 14.86 6.41
N GLU A 58 -38.08 14.16 7.32
CA GLU A 58 -38.24 12.72 7.54
C GLU A 58 -38.72 12.38 8.97
N GLY A 59 -38.78 13.37 9.86
CA GLY A 59 -39.12 13.18 11.26
C GLY A 59 -37.97 12.63 12.11
N GLY A 60 -36.73 12.91 11.69
CA GLY A 60 -35.52 12.72 12.49
C GLY A 60 -34.76 11.42 12.25
N LEU A 61 -33.52 11.38 12.77
CA LEU A 61 -32.54 10.31 12.54
C LEU A 61 -33.08 8.89 12.79
N GLU A 62 -33.90 8.72 13.84
CA GLU A 62 -34.53 7.44 14.20
C GLU A 62 -35.42 6.88 13.06
N ARG A 63 -36.18 7.75 12.39
CA ARG A 63 -37.07 7.37 11.28
C ARG A 63 -36.36 7.33 9.94
N PHE A 64 -35.35 8.19 9.77
CA PHE A 64 -34.57 8.26 8.55
C PHE A 64 -33.72 7.01 8.33
N SER A 65 -33.12 6.50 9.41
CA SER A 65 -32.32 5.27 9.42
C SER A 65 -33.13 3.96 9.34
N ARG A 66 -34.47 4.02 9.42
CA ARG A 66 -35.36 2.90 9.08
C ARG A 66 -35.60 2.78 7.56
N GLY A 67 -34.63 3.18 6.73
CA GLY A 67 -34.75 3.12 5.27
C GLY A 67 -35.05 1.72 4.74
N PHE A 68 -34.52 0.67 5.38
CA PHE A 68 -34.76 -0.73 5.02
C PHE A 68 -36.19 -1.23 5.30
N GLU A 69 -36.99 -0.51 6.11
CA GLU A 69 -38.44 -0.77 6.28
C GLU A 69 -39.29 -0.15 5.16
N LYS A 70 -38.68 0.70 4.33
CA LYS A 70 -39.30 1.39 3.18
C LYS A 70 -38.77 0.85 1.85
N PHE A 71 -37.45 0.76 1.70
CA PHE A 71 -36.70 0.32 0.52
C PHE A 71 -36.34 -1.16 0.58
N GLY A 72 -36.02 -1.76 -0.58
CA GLY A 72 -35.91 -3.21 -0.69
C GLY A 72 -37.26 -3.90 -0.52
N PHE A 73 -37.25 -5.19 -0.18
CA PHE A 73 -38.45 -6.01 -0.11
C PHE A 73 -39.05 -6.03 1.29
N ASN A 74 -40.28 -5.55 1.41
CA ASN A 74 -41.01 -5.38 2.67
C ASN A 74 -42.37 -6.09 2.61
N VAL A 75 -42.46 -7.23 3.33
CA VAL A 75 -43.66 -8.07 3.41
C VAL A 75 -44.67 -7.50 4.39
N LYS A 76 -45.95 -7.45 4.01
CA LYS A 76 -47.07 -6.98 4.82
C LYS A 76 -47.85 -8.15 5.45
N GLU A 77 -48.65 -7.86 6.46
CA GLU A 77 -49.37 -8.89 7.24
C GLU A 77 -50.41 -9.68 6.45
N ASN A 78 -50.89 -9.14 5.33
CA ASN A 78 -51.79 -9.81 4.38
C ASN A 78 -51.05 -10.66 3.33
N GLY A 79 -49.72 -10.69 3.36
CA GLY A 79 -48.86 -11.40 2.40
C GLY A 79 -48.36 -10.54 1.23
N ASP A 80 -48.80 -9.30 1.07
CA ASP A 80 -48.31 -8.42 -0.01
C ASP A 80 -46.80 -8.14 0.14
N VAL A 81 -46.06 -8.20 -0.96
CA VAL A 81 -44.63 -7.83 -1.00
C VAL A 81 -44.49 -6.48 -1.67
N VAL A 82 -44.17 -5.45 -0.89
CA VAL A 82 -43.82 -4.12 -1.42
C VAL A 82 -42.32 -4.10 -1.72
N TYR A 83 -41.94 -3.74 -2.95
CA TYR A 83 -40.55 -3.48 -3.33
C TYR A 83 -40.41 -2.01 -3.73
N ARG A 84 -39.41 -1.33 -3.14
CA ARG A 84 -38.99 0.03 -3.55
C ARG A 84 -37.51 0.10 -3.84
N GLU A 85 -37.17 0.90 -4.85
CA GLU A 85 -35.80 1.10 -5.30
C GLU A 85 -35.58 2.53 -5.81
N TRP A 86 -34.40 3.11 -5.59
CA TRP A 86 -34.06 4.45 -6.07
C TRP A 86 -33.28 4.37 -7.38
N ALA A 87 -33.85 4.91 -8.47
CA ALA A 87 -33.27 4.86 -9.83
C ALA A 87 -33.70 6.07 -10.69
N PRO A 88 -33.36 7.32 -10.29
CA PRO A 88 -33.81 8.55 -10.94
C PRO A 88 -33.47 8.67 -12.42
N ASN A 89 -32.38 8.09 -12.93
CA ASN A 89 -32.04 8.11 -14.36
C ASN A 89 -32.86 7.09 -15.19
N ALA A 90 -33.37 6.02 -14.60
CA ALA A 90 -34.12 5.00 -15.33
C ALA A 90 -35.50 5.52 -15.80
N LEU A 91 -35.86 5.24 -17.05
CA LEU A 91 -37.15 5.64 -17.64
C LEU A 91 -38.31 4.76 -17.15
N ARG A 92 -38.04 3.46 -16.95
CA ARG A 92 -38.98 2.45 -16.46
C ARG A 92 -38.22 1.43 -15.63
N ALA A 93 -38.90 0.79 -14.69
CA ALA A 93 -38.40 -0.32 -13.91
C ALA A 93 -39.43 -1.45 -13.83
N TYR A 94 -38.95 -2.69 -13.72
CA TYR A 94 -39.75 -3.90 -13.59
C TYR A 94 -39.08 -4.84 -12.60
N LEU A 95 -39.86 -5.54 -11.77
CA LEU A 95 -39.36 -6.60 -10.90
C LEU A 95 -39.42 -7.95 -11.64
N ILE A 96 -38.31 -8.69 -11.67
CA ILE A 96 -38.23 -9.97 -12.40
C ILE A 96 -37.66 -11.06 -11.50
N GLY A 97 -38.04 -12.32 -11.73
CA GLY A 97 -37.48 -13.47 -11.00
C GLY A 97 -38.24 -14.75 -11.23
N ASP A 98 -37.93 -15.79 -10.46
CA ASP A 98 -38.57 -17.11 -10.61
C ASP A 98 -40.11 -17.02 -10.44
N PHE A 99 -40.58 -16.13 -9.56
CA PHE A 99 -42.00 -15.93 -9.26
C PHE A 99 -42.85 -15.45 -10.47
N ASN A 100 -42.22 -14.83 -11.48
CA ASN A 100 -42.87 -14.42 -12.72
C ASN A 100 -42.22 -15.05 -13.97
N ASN A 101 -41.51 -16.18 -13.80
CA ASN A 101 -40.77 -16.88 -14.85
C ASN A 101 -39.77 -15.99 -15.62
N TRP A 102 -39.20 -14.98 -14.93
CA TRP A 102 -38.31 -13.97 -15.51
C TRP A 102 -38.91 -13.13 -16.65
N ASP A 103 -40.25 -13.01 -16.70
CA ASP A 103 -40.93 -12.11 -17.63
C ASP A 103 -40.54 -10.65 -17.35
N ARG A 104 -39.92 -10.02 -18.36
CA ARG A 104 -39.34 -8.68 -18.29
C ARG A 104 -40.35 -7.54 -18.29
N ASP A 105 -41.64 -7.82 -18.57
CA ASP A 105 -42.69 -6.81 -18.66
C ASP A 105 -43.91 -7.10 -17.77
N ALA A 106 -44.03 -8.31 -17.19
CA ALA A 106 -45.16 -8.72 -16.35
C ALA A 106 -45.34 -7.98 -15.01
N THR A 107 -44.31 -7.35 -14.46
CA THR A 107 -44.37 -6.70 -13.13
C THR A 107 -43.75 -5.29 -13.15
N PRO A 108 -44.40 -4.31 -13.81
CA PRO A 108 -43.92 -2.94 -13.92
C PRO A 108 -44.01 -2.19 -12.58
N MET A 109 -43.04 -1.30 -12.35
CA MET A 109 -42.99 -0.43 -11.18
C MET A 109 -43.41 1.01 -11.53
N THR A 110 -44.03 1.70 -10.57
CA THR A 110 -44.45 3.12 -10.69
C THR A 110 -43.37 4.03 -10.13
N LYS A 111 -42.97 5.06 -10.90
CA LYS A 111 -41.96 6.06 -10.49
C LYS A 111 -42.63 7.26 -9.81
N ASP A 112 -42.04 7.74 -8.71
CA ASP A 112 -42.46 8.96 -8.02
C ASP A 112 -41.72 10.22 -8.49
N SER A 113 -41.96 11.36 -7.84
CA SER A 113 -41.33 12.64 -8.13
C SER A 113 -39.85 12.76 -7.73
N PHE A 114 -39.33 11.83 -6.93
CA PHE A 114 -37.94 11.79 -6.45
C PHE A 114 -37.09 10.73 -7.17
N GLY A 115 -37.71 9.96 -8.06
CA GLY A 115 -37.06 8.88 -8.81
C GLY A 115 -37.01 7.54 -8.08
N VAL A 116 -37.83 7.37 -7.04
CA VAL A 116 -38.09 6.08 -6.41
C VAL A 116 -39.13 5.34 -7.24
N PHE A 117 -38.85 4.08 -7.55
CA PHE A 117 -39.80 3.16 -8.14
C PHE A 117 -40.42 2.28 -7.04
N GLU A 118 -41.74 2.06 -7.09
CA GLU A 118 -42.48 1.14 -6.22
C GLU A 118 -43.26 0.10 -7.04
N VAL A 119 -43.31 -1.14 -6.56
CA VAL A 119 -44.36 -2.10 -6.91
C VAL A 119 -44.84 -2.86 -5.68
N THR A 120 -46.13 -3.20 -5.64
CA THR A 120 -46.70 -4.14 -4.68
C THR A 120 -47.07 -5.41 -5.43
N VAL A 121 -46.40 -6.52 -5.13
CA VAL A 121 -46.78 -7.86 -5.62
C VAL A 121 -47.79 -8.44 -4.64
N PRO A 122 -49.05 -8.71 -5.04
CA PRO A 122 -50.10 -9.08 -4.12
C PRO A 122 -49.85 -10.46 -3.49
N GLY A 123 -50.16 -10.59 -2.21
CA GLY A 123 -50.16 -11.85 -1.49
C GLY A 123 -51.28 -12.78 -1.95
N LYS A 124 -51.17 -14.07 -1.62
CA LYS A 124 -52.21 -15.07 -1.84
C LYS A 124 -52.43 -15.87 -0.58
N ASP A 125 -53.69 -16.03 -0.17
CA ASP A 125 -54.10 -16.81 1.01
C ASP A 125 -53.36 -16.40 2.31
N GLY A 126 -52.98 -15.11 2.41
CA GLY A 126 -52.22 -14.55 3.54
C GLY A 126 -50.70 -14.73 3.46
N GLN A 127 -50.17 -15.25 2.34
CA GLN A 127 -48.74 -15.55 2.16
C GLN A 127 -48.13 -14.77 0.98
N PRO A 128 -46.81 -14.49 0.99
CA PRO A 128 -46.08 -13.96 -0.16
C PRO A 128 -46.21 -14.84 -1.40
N THR A 129 -46.45 -14.21 -2.54
CA THR A 129 -46.44 -14.86 -3.86
C THR A 129 -45.03 -15.02 -4.44
N ILE A 130 -44.05 -14.24 -3.94
CA ILE A 130 -42.62 -14.47 -4.19
C ILE A 130 -42.13 -15.55 -3.20
N PRO A 131 -41.64 -16.73 -3.66
CA PRO A 131 -41.19 -17.79 -2.76
C PRO A 131 -39.90 -17.43 -2.03
N HIS A 132 -39.76 -17.87 -0.77
CA HIS A 132 -38.53 -17.74 0.01
C HIS A 132 -37.31 -18.36 -0.71
N ASP A 133 -36.18 -17.64 -0.71
CA ASP A 133 -34.89 -18.00 -1.36
C ASP A 133 -34.97 -18.25 -2.88
N SER A 134 -36.07 -17.82 -3.53
CA SER A 134 -36.15 -17.69 -4.99
C SER A 134 -35.27 -16.55 -5.51
N LYS A 135 -34.81 -16.68 -6.76
CA LYS A 135 -33.97 -15.71 -7.44
C LYS A 135 -34.81 -14.55 -7.99
N LEU A 136 -34.29 -13.33 -7.91
CA LEU A 136 -34.89 -12.12 -8.48
C LEU A 136 -33.85 -11.08 -8.91
N LYS A 137 -34.24 -10.12 -9.76
CA LYS A 137 -33.47 -8.93 -10.17
C LYS A 137 -34.44 -7.75 -10.40
N ILE A 138 -33.92 -6.52 -10.43
CA ILE A 138 -34.63 -5.37 -11.01
C ILE A 138 -34.18 -5.18 -12.46
N SER A 139 -35.13 -4.90 -13.35
CA SER A 139 -34.91 -4.64 -14.77
C SER A 139 -35.23 -3.19 -15.08
N LEU A 140 -34.22 -2.42 -15.51
CA LEU A 140 -34.26 -0.97 -15.69
C LEU A 140 -34.10 -0.62 -17.18
N VAL A 141 -34.84 0.37 -17.68
CA VAL A 141 -34.71 0.86 -19.07
C VAL A 141 -34.07 2.24 -19.07
N THR A 142 -32.90 2.39 -19.71
CA THR A 142 -32.08 3.61 -19.64
C THR A 142 -32.33 4.61 -20.78
N PRO A 143 -31.94 5.90 -20.63
CA PRO A 143 -32.31 6.94 -21.60
C PRO A 143 -31.56 6.93 -22.93
N ASN A 144 -30.24 6.66 -22.92
CA ASN A 144 -29.34 6.98 -24.04
C ASN A 144 -29.39 5.98 -25.22
N ASP A 145 -30.03 4.84 -25.00
CA ASP A 145 -30.04 3.67 -25.90
C ASP A 145 -31.35 2.87 -25.85
N HIS A 146 -32.25 3.16 -24.90
CA HIS A 146 -33.35 2.30 -24.47
C HIS A 146 -32.91 0.88 -24.08
N ALA A 147 -31.64 0.68 -23.73
CA ALA A 147 -31.15 -0.62 -23.28
C ALA A 147 -31.84 -1.02 -21.98
N ARG A 148 -32.17 -2.30 -21.89
CA ARG A 148 -32.68 -2.93 -20.69
C ARG A 148 -31.50 -3.52 -19.91
N GLN A 149 -31.30 -3.04 -18.70
CA GLN A 149 -30.21 -3.41 -17.81
C GLN A 149 -30.78 -4.13 -16.59
N GLU A 150 -30.13 -5.19 -16.14
CA GLU A 150 -30.56 -5.97 -14.97
C GLU A 150 -29.56 -5.81 -13.82
N ARG A 151 -30.07 -5.74 -12.58
CA ARG A 151 -29.28 -5.50 -11.36
C ARG A 151 -29.78 -6.33 -10.19
N ILE A 152 -28.86 -6.63 -9.28
CA ILE A 152 -29.18 -6.99 -7.89
C ILE A 152 -29.77 -5.74 -7.18
N PRO A 153 -30.96 -5.82 -6.55
CA PRO A 153 -31.53 -4.71 -5.77
C PRO A 153 -30.59 -4.19 -4.69
N ALA A 154 -30.45 -2.87 -4.56
CA ALA A 154 -29.41 -2.25 -3.70
C ALA A 154 -29.60 -2.55 -2.20
N TRP A 155 -30.85 -2.84 -1.81
CA TRP A 155 -31.28 -3.12 -0.44
C TRP A 155 -31.54 -4.63 -0.19
N ILE A 156 -30.92 -5.52 -0.97
CA ILE A 156 -31.10 -6.97 -0.84
C ILE A 156 -30.48 -7.50 0.47
N LYS A 157 -31.19 -8.40 1.17
CA LYS A 157 -30.72 -9.03 2.42
C LYS A 157 -29.88 -10.30 2.22
N ARG A 158 -29.85 -10.85 1.00
CA ARG A 158 -29.08 -12.05 0.63
C ARG A 158 -28.89 -12.15 -0.87
N VAL A 159 -27.70 -12.57 -1.26
CA VAL A 159 -27.36 -13.03 -2.61
C VAL A 159 -26.74 -14.43 -2.52
N THR A 160 -26.43 -15.06 -3.66
CA THR A 160 -25.67 -16.32 -3.76
C THR A 160 -24.91 -16.36 -5.06
N GLN A 161 -23.76 -17.05 -5.09
CA GLN A 161 -23.01 -17.35 -6.31
C GLN A 161 -23.05 -18.87 -6.59
N GLU A 162 -23.33 -19.24 -7.83
CA GLU A 162 -23.32 -20.63 -8.31
C GLU A 162 -22.23 -20.74 -9.39
N LEU A 163 -20.96 -20.93 -8.98
CA LEU A 163 -19.79 -20.82 -9.87
C LEU A 163 -19.81 -21.78 -11.08
N SER A 164 -20.55 -22.88 -11.02
CA SER A 164 -20.79 -23.80 -12.15
C SER A 164 -21.83 -23.30 -13.17
N VAL A 165 -22.46 -22.15 -12.91
CA VAL A 165 -23.51 -21.52 -13.74
C VAL A 165 -23.12 -20.09 -14.12
N SER A 166 -22.59 -19.30 -13.17
CA SER A 166 -22.12 -17.94 -13.43
C SER A 166 -21.12 -17.47 -12.36
N PRO A 167 -20.11 -16.65 -12.72
CA PRO A 167 -19.32 -15.89 -11.75
C PRO A 167 -20.11 -14.73 -11.13
N VAL A 168 -21.25 -14.32 -11.69
CA VAL A 168 -22.09 -13.22 -11.19
C VAL A 168 -23.03 -13.73 -10.09
N TYR A 169 -23.24 -12.93 -9.04
CA TYR A 169 -24.20 -13.27 -7.98
C TYR A 169 -25.67 -13.13 -8.45
N ASP A 170 -26.56 -13.94 -7.86
CA ASP A 170 -28.02 -13.79 -7.94
C ASP A 170 -28.59 -13.32 -6.60
N ALA A 171 -29.52 -12.37 -6.64
CA ALA A 171 -30.26 -11.90 -5.47
C ALA A 171 -31.37 -12.87 -5.06
N ARG A 172 -31.55 -13.05 -3.74
CA ARG A 172 -32.49 -14.02 -3.15
C ARG A 172 -33.55 -13.33 -2.29
N PHE A 173 -34.80 -13.77 -2.42
CA PHE A 173 -35.88 -13.27 -1.57
C PHE A 173 -35.81 -13.86 -0.14
N TRP A 174 -35.03 -13.21 0.73
CA TRP A 174 -34.84 -13.66 2.11
C TRP A 174 -35.98 -13.26 3.05
N ASN A 175 -37.10 -13.98 2.94
CA ASN A 175 -38.21 -13.95 3.90
C ASN A 175 -38.51 -15.38 4.41
N PRO A 176 -37.71 -15.92 5.35
CA PRO A 176 -37.95 -17.24 5.93
C PRO A 176 -39.30 -17.33 6.68
N PRO A 177 -39.95 -18.51 6.75
CA PRO A 177 -41.13 -18.75 7.58
C PRO A 177 -40.97 -18.27 9.03
N LYS A 178 -42.08 -17.91 9.70
CA LYS A 178 -42.02 -17.33 11.07
C LYS A 178 -41.46 -18.31 12.09
N GLU A 179 -41.75 -19.59 11.89
CA GLU A 179 -41.33 -20.75 12.67
C GLU A 179 -39.87 -21.16 12.47
N SER A 180 -39.19 -20.66 11.42
CA SER A 180 -37.79 -20.96 11.12
C SER A 180 -36.85 -19.76 11.20
N ARG A 181 -37.37 -18.58 11.59
CA ARG A 181 -36.55 -17.38 11.86
C ARG A 181 -35.75 -17.55 13.13
N TYR A 182 -34.50 -17.12 13.12
CA TYR A 182 -33.72 -17.00 14.33
C TYR A 182 -34.36 -15.98 15.29
N VAL A 183 -34.36 -16.33 16.58
CA VAL A 183 -34.77 -15.45 17.68
C VAL A 183 -33.63 -15.44 18.68
N PHE A 184 -33.06 -14.25 18.92
CA PHE A 184 -32.01 -14.03 19.91
C PHE A 184 -32.49 -14.44 21.32
N LYS A 185 -31.66 -15.20 22.03
CA LYS A 185 -31.97 -15.78 23.35
C LYS A 185 -31.29 -15.02 24.47
N ASN A 186 -30.11 -14.48 24.20
CA ASN A 186 -29.30 -13.73 25.13
C ASN A 186 -29.59 -12.22 25.01
N LYS A 187 -28.90 -11.43 25.82
CA LYS A 187 -28.85 -9.97 25.69
C LYS A 187 -27.43 -9.57 25.33
N ARG A 188 -27.32 -8.49 24.56
CA ARG A 188 -26.10 -7.69 24.41
C ARG A 188 -25.38 -7.55 25.76
N PRO A 189 -24.07 -7.88 25.86
CA PRO A 189 -23.28 -7.60 27.03
C PRO A 189 -23.17 -6.08 27.29
N PRO A 190 -22.88 -5.65 28.53
CA PRO A 190 -22.59 -4.24 28.80
C PRO A 190 -21.31 -3.80 28.09
N LYS A 191 -21.20 -2.51 27.74
CA LYS A 191 -19.99 -1.93 27.14
C LYS A 191 -18.78 -2.21 28.04
N PRO A 192 -17.70 -2.86 27.55
CA PRO A 192 -16.54 -3.17 28.38
C PRO A 192 -15.77 -1.91 28.75
N LEU A 193 -15.23 -1.87 29.98
CA LEU A 193 -14.42 -0.74 30.46
C LEU A 193 -13.18 -0.50 29.59
N SER A 194 -12.53 -1.59 29.17
CA SER A 194 -11.43 -1.65 28.21
C SER A 194 -11.72 -2.70 27.15
N ALA A 195 -11.59 -2.32 25.87
CA ALA A 195 -11.80 -3.23 24.75
C ALA A 195 -10.56 -4.11 24.54
N ARG A 196 -10.71 -5.43 24.70
CA ARG A 196 -9.74 -6.46 24.33
C ARG A 196 -10.31 -7.22 23.15
N ILE A 197 -9.87 -6.81 21.95
CA ILE A 197 -10.45 -7.16 20.65
C ILE A 197 -9.73 -8.35 20.03
N TYR A 198 -10.47 -9.40 19.70
CA TYR A 198 -10.04 -10.47 18.81
C TYR A 198 -10.56 -10.17 17.40
N GLU A 199 -9.67 -9.78 16.49
CA GLU A 199 -9.99 -9.52 15.08
C GLU A 199 -9.99 -10.85 14.30
N ALA A 200 -11.08 -11.17 13.61
CA ALA A 200 -11.26 -12.46 12.95
C ALA A 200 -12.12 -12.39 11.68
N HIS A 201 -11.80 -13.26 10.74
CA HIS A 201 -12.49 -13.43 9.45
C HIS A 201 -13.02 -14.87 9.36
N VAL A 202 -14.34 -15.02 9.54
CA VAL A 202 -15.05 -16.32 9.63
C VAL A 202 -14.58 -17.35 8.59
N GLY A 203 -14.40 -16.93 7.34
CA GLY A 203 -14.04 -17.82 6.23
C GLY A 203 -12.66 -18.47 6.29
N ILE A 204 -11.75 -18.03 7.17
CA ILE A 204 -10.40 -18.62 7.32
C ILE A 204 -10.19 -19.30 8.68
N SER A 205 -11.16 -19.23 9.60
CA SER A 205 -11.04 -19.71 10.97
C SER A 205 -11.18 -21.24 11.12
N SER A 206 -10.49 -21.99 10.26
CA SER A 206 -10.42 -23.46 10.25
C SER A 206 -9.03 -23.92 9.80
N PRO A 207 -8.51 -25.06 10.29
CA PRO A 207 -7.25 -25.64 9.80
C PRO A 207 -7.37 -26.28 8.41
N GLU A 208 -8.59 -26.50 7.92
CA GLU A 208 -8.86 -27.04 6.58
C GLU A 208 -8.73 -25.94 5.50
N PRO A 209 -8.14 -26.22 4.32
CA PRO A 209 -8.02 -25.27 3.21
C PRO A 209 -9.35 -25.14 2.45
N LYS A 210 -10.34 -24.49 3.06
CA LYS A 210 -11.69 -24.23 2.53
C LYS A 210 -12.21 -22.90 3.08
N VAL A 211 -13.33 -22.40 2.56
CA VAL A 211 -14.10 -21.38 3.29
C VAL A 211 -14.79 -22.03 4.49
N ALA A 212 -14.51 -21.54 5.70
CA ALA A 212 -15.18 -21.95 6.93
C ALA A 212 -16.50 -21.20 7.16
N THR A 213 -17.41 -21.81 7.93
CA THR A 213 -18.79 -21.33 8.11
C THR A 213 -19.02 -20.60 9.44
N TYR A 214 -20.09 -19.80 9.51
CA TYR A 214 -20.57 -19.17 10.74
C TYR A 214 -20.76 -20.19 11.87
N LYS A 215 -21.25 -21.39 11.55
CA LYS A 215 -21.47 -22.47 12.54
C LYS A 215 -20.18 -23.11 13.01
N GLU A 216 -19.19 -23.31 12.14
CA GLU A 216 -17.85 -23.76 12.56
C GLU A 216 -17.17 -22.72 13.46
N PHE A 217 -17.29 -21.42 13.15
CA PHE A 217 -16.78 -20.35 14.00
C PHE A 217 -17.47 -20.34 15.38
N THR A 218 -18.80 -20.41 15.38
CA THR A 218 -19.63 -20.43 16.60
C THR A 218 -19.26 -21.58 17.53
N GLN A 219 -19.04 -22.77 16.97
CA GLN A 219 -18.76 -23.98 17.75
C GLN A 219 -17.29 -24.13 18.17
N ASN A 220 -16.34 -23.76 17.30
CA ASN A 220 -14.92 -24.09 17.49
C ASN A 220 -14.04 -22.90 17.91
N ILE A 221 -14.47 -21.66 17.63
CA ILE A 221 -13.63 -20.46 17.78
C ILE A 221 -14.11 -19.56 18.92
N LEU A 222 -15.42 -19.32 19.07
CA LEU A 222 -15.93 -18.56 20.23
C LEU A 222 -15.44 -19.11 21.60
N PRO A 223 -15.38 -20.44 21.85
CA PRO A 223 -14.81 -20.97 23.10
C PRO A 223 -13.32 -20.66 23.28
N ARG A 224 -12.53 -20.59 22.19
CA ARG A 224 -11.10 -20.24 22.23
C ARG A 224 -10.91 -18.76 22.58
N ILE A 225 -11.65 -17.88 21.90
CA ILE A 225 -11.67 -16.43 22.19
C ILE A 225 -12.06 -16.19 23.66
N LYS A 226 -13.06 -16.91 24.18
CA LYS A 226 -13.47 -16.80 25.58
C LYS A 226 -12.41 -17.31 26.55
N HIS A 227 -11.75 -18.44 26.26
CA HIS A 227 -10.65 -18.96 27.07
C HIS A 227 -9.43 -18.03 27.11
N LEU A 228 -9.14 -17.38 25.98
CA LEU A 228 -8.08 -16.37 25.85
C LEU A 228 -8.40 -15.06 26.58
N GLY A 229 -9.64 -14.80 27.04
CA GLY A 229 -9.98 -13.64 27.86
C GLY A 229 -10.29 -12.33 27.11
N TYR A 230 -10.38 -12.39 25.78
CA TYR A 230 -10.91 -11.30 24.97
C TYR A 230 -12.40 -11.06 25.30
N ASN A 231 -12.83 -9.80 25.27
CA ASN A 231 -14.20 -9.38 25.59
C ASN A 231 -14.92 -8.70 24.40
N VAL A 232 -14.19 -8.42 23.32
CA VAL A 232 -14.73 -7.92 22.04
C VAL A 232 -14.25 -8.82 20.90
N ILE A 233 -15.09 -9.05 19.90
CA ILE A 233 -14.71 -9.59 18.59
C ILE A 233 -14.87 -8.49 17.54
N GLN A 234 -13.87 -8.29 16.68
CA GLN A 234 -14.00 -7.48 15.46
C GLN A 234 -14.18 -8.44 14.28
N LEU A 235 -15.38 -8.44 13.68
CA LEU A 235 -15.78 -9.47 12.73
C LEU A 235 -15.67 -8.94 11.29
N MET A 236 -14.63 -9.39 10.59
CA MET A 236 -14.26 -8.93 9.26
C MET A 236 -15.11 -9.56 8.15
N ALA A 237 -15.17 -8.87 6.99
CA ALA A 237 -15.72 -9.37 5.73
C ALA A 237 -17.18 -9.88 5.74
N ILE A 238 -17.98 -9.43 6.71
CA ILE A 238 -19.39 -9.85 6.84
C ILE A 238 -20.29 -9.20 5.79
N MET A 239 -20.06 -7.95 5.42
CA MET A 239 -20.77 -7.31 4.32
C MET A 239 -20.39 -8.00 3.00
N GLU A 240 -21.39 -8.34 2.18
CA GLU A 240 -21.17 -9.18 1.00
C GLU A 240 -20.32 -8.49 -0.08
N HIS A 241 -19.29 -9.20 -0.51
CA HIS A 241 -18.22 -8.77 -1.42
C HIS A 241 -17.99 -9.86 -2.47
N ALA A 242 -17.92 -9.56 -3.76
CA ALA A 242 -17.83 -10.61 -4.80
C ALA A 242 -16.40 -11.20 -4.91
N TYR A 243 -15.37 -10.39 -4.68
CA TYR A 243 -13.97 -10.82 -4.74
C TYR A 243 -13.46 -11.23 -3.35
N TYR A 244 -13.34 -12.54 -3.09
CA TYR A 244 -12.97 -13.08 -1.78
C TYR A 244 -11.57 -12.61 -1.32
N ALA A 245 -10.62 -12.51 -2.26
CA ALA A 245 -9.27 -11.98 -1.98
C ALA A 245 -9.21 -10.44 -1.81
N SER A 246 -10.36 -9.74 -1.80
CA SER A 246 -10.44 -8.38 -1.22
C SER A 246 -10.47 -8.39 0.31
N PHE A 247 -10.55 -9.57 0.93
CA PHE A 247 -10.60 -9.76 2.39
C PHE A 247 -11.76 -9.01 3.09
N GLY A 248 -12.81 -8.69 2.33
CA GLY A 248 -13.98 -7.96 2.81
C GLY A 248 -14.09 -6.51 2.33
N TYR A 249 -13.04 -5.92 1.76
CA TYR A 249 -13.06 -4.49 1.41
C TYR A 249 -13.85 -4.16 0.14
N GLN A 250 -13.97 -5.07 -0.84
CA GLN A 250 -14.71 -4.81 -2.09
C GLN A 250 -16.21 -5.11 -1.98
N ILE A 251 -16.95 -4.24 -1.27
CA ILE A 251 -18.39 -4.45 -1.03
C ILE A 251 -19.22 -4.35 -2.31
N ASN A 252 -20.10 -5.35 -2.47
CA ASN A 252 -21.06 -5.50 -3.55
C ASN A 252 -22.50 -5.24 -3.08
N SER A 253 -22.92 -5.85 -1.97
CA SER A 253 -24.30 -5.81 -1.47
C SER A 253 -24.34 -5.46 0.03
N PHE A 254 -24.44 -4.16 0.32
CA PHE A 254 -24.27 -3.58 1.66
C PHE A 254 -25.22 -4.16 2.73
N PHE A 255 -26.42 -4.59 2.34
CA PHE A 255 -27.43 -5.15 3.26
C PHE A 255 -27.43 -6.69 3.33
N ALA A 256 -26.52 -7.36 2.62
CA ALA A 256 -26.40 -8.81 2.63
C ALA A 256 -25.24 -9.27 3.53
N ALA A 257 -25.50 -10.25 4.39
CA ALA A 257 -24.44 -10.99 5.07
C ALA A 257 -23.81 -11.99 4.09
N SER A 258 -22.47 -12.06 4.08
CA SER A 258 -21.66 -12.84 3.15
C SER A 258 -22.12 -14.28 3.07
N SER A 259 -22.66 -14.64 1.91
CA SER A 259 -23.35 -15.91 1.65
C SER A 259 -22.42 -17.12 1.61
N ARG A 260 -21.10 -16.88 1.55
CA ARG A 260 -20.06 -17.93 1.59
C ARG A 260 -20.01 -18.65 2.93
N TYR A 261 -20.29 -17.95 4.04
CA TYR A 261 -20.13 -18.51 5.39
C TYR A 261 -21.41 -19.17 5.92
N GLY A 262 -22.56 -19.02 5.24
CA GLY A 262 -23.83 -19.66 5.60
C GLY A 262 -25.08 -18.85 5.25
N LEU A 263 -26.11 -18.98 6.09
CA LEU A 263 -27.35 -18.21 6.03
C LEU A 263 -27.26 -16.96 6.93
N PRO A 264 -28.03 -15.89 6.64
CA PRO A 264 -28.16 -14.73 7.54
C PRO A 264 -28.49 -15.10 9.00
N ASP A 265 -29.31 -16.14 9.19
CA ASP A 265 -29.72 -16.60 10.51
C ASP A 265 -28.63 -17.44 11.22
N ASP A 266 -27.60 -17.91 10.52
CA ASP A 266 -26.40 -18.53 11.12
C ASP A 266 -25.45 -17.46 11.71
N LEU A 267 -25.40 -16.26 11.11
CA LEU A 267 -24.67 -15.11 11.68
C LEU A 267 -25.35 -14.59 12.95
N LYS A 268 -26.69 -14.58 12.98
CA LYS A 268 -27.45 -14.28 14.20
C LYS A 268 -27.13 -15.30 15.31
N GLU A 269 -26.99 -16.58 14.96
CA GLU A 269 -26.58 -17.62 15.91
C GLU A 269 -25.17 -17.40 16.47
N LEU A 270 -24.22 -16.95 15.64
CA LEU A 270 -22.87 -16.58 16.06
C LEU A 270 -22.89 -15.44 17.09
N ILE A 271 -23.60 -14.35 16.78
CA ILE A 271 -23.65 -13.15 17.64
C ILE A 271 -24.41 -13.45 18.95
N ASP A 272 -25.56 -14.11 18.89
CA ASP A 272 -26.32 -14.54 20.08
C ASP A 272 -25.48 -15.46 20.99
N THR A 273 -24.66 -16.34 20.41
CA THR A 273 -23.77 -17.22 21.16
C THR A 273 -22.61 -16.45 21.80
N ALA A 274 -22.02 -15.48 21.11
CA ALA A 274 -20.99 -14.59 21.67
C ALA A 274 -21.54 -13.75 22.83
N HIS A 275 -22.75 -13.19 22.67
CA HIS A 275 -23.49 -12.50 23.72
C HIS A 275 -23.73 -13.40 24.95
N GLY A 276 -24.13 -14.65 24.73
CA GLY A 276 -24.26 -15.67 25.78
C GLY A 276 -22.95 -16.03 26.50
N MET A 277 -21.80 -15.79 25.87
CA MET A 277 -20.48 -15.89 26.51
C MET A 277 -20.02 -14.57 27.17
N GLY A 278 -20.80 -13.50 27.09
CA GLY A 278 -20.41 -12.16 27.57
C GLY A 278 -19.28 -11.55 26.74
N ILE A 279 -19.34 -11.71 25.41
CA ILE A 279 -18.42 -11.12 24.43
C ILE A 279 -19.25 -10.23 23.51
N THR A 280 -18.87 -8.96 23.35
CA THR A 280 -19.50 -8.05 22.38
C THR A 280 -18.94 -8.27 20.98
N VAL A 281 -19.74 -8.08 19.94
CA VAL A 281 -19.31 -8.28 18.54
C VAL A 281 -19.46 -6.98 17.76
N LEU A 282 -18.36 -6.50 17.19
CA LEU A 282 -18.30 -5.35 16.29
C LEU A 282 -18.22 -5.83 14.84
N LEU A 283 -18.76 -5.04 13.91
CA LEU A 283 -18.71 -5.28 12.46
C LEU A 283 -17.72 -4.34 11.77
N ASP A 284 -16.97 -4.86 10.79
CA ASP A 284 -16.25 -4.04 9.80
C ASP A 284 -17.24 -3.38 8.83
N VAL A 285 -17.30 -2.04 8.84
CA VAL A 285 -18.18 -1.23 7.98
C VAL A 285 -17.35 -0.46 6.97
N VAL A 286 -17.35 -0.98 5.74
CA VAL A 286 -16.66 -0.37 4.60
C VAL A 286 -17.59 0.63 3.91
N HIS A 287 -17.76 1.79 4.54
CA HIS A 287 -18.51 2.92 3.96
C HIS A 287 -17.62 3.96 3.25
N SER A 288 -16.30 3.71 3.17
CA SER A 288 -15.36 4.57 2.45
C SER A 288 -15.49 4.48 0.93
N HIS A 289 -15.84 3.31 0.41
CA HIS A 289 -15.94 3.03 -1.01
C HIS A 289 -16.91 1.87 -1.31
N ALA A 290 -17.16 1.59 -2.59
CA ALA A 290 -17.87 0.42 -3.06
C ALA A 290 -17.15 -0.21 -4.26
N SER A 291 -17.38 -1.51 -4.49
CA SER A 291 -16.83 -2.22 -5.65
C SER A 291 -17.27 -1.56 -6.96
N LYS A 292 -16.38 -1.59 -7.97
CA LYS A 292 -16.73 -1.19 -9.34
C LYS A 292 -17.63 -2.19 -10.08
N ASN A 293 -17.98 -3.33 -9.48
CA ASN A 293 -18.86 -4.33 -10.09
C ASN A 293 -20.23 -3.74 -10.49
N VAL A 294 -20.63 -3.98 -11.74
CA VAL A 294 -21.86 -3.44 -12.34
C VAL A 294 -23.03 -4.42 -12.36
N LEU A 295 -22.78 -5.73 -12.51
CA LEU A 295 -23.85 -6.73 -12.63
C LEU A 295 -24.40 -7.17 -11.26
N ASP A 296 -23.49 -7.31 -10.29
CA ASP A 296 -23.76 -7.76 -8.93
C ASP A 296 -23.26 -6.77 -7.85
N GLY A 297 -23.05 -5.51 -8.24
CA GLY A 297 -22.64 -4.44 -7.33
C GLY A 297 -23.45 -3.16 -7.54
N LEU A 298 -23.16 -2.15 -6.72
CA LEU A 298 -23.87 -0.87 -6.70
C LEU A 298 -23.46 0.07 -7.86
N ASN A 299 -22.42 -0.27 -8.63
CA ASN A 299 -21.90 0.58 -9.70
C ASN A 299 -22.81 0.60 -10.94
N MET A 300 -22.93 1.76 -11.59
CA MET A 300 -23.76 1.99 -12.78
C MET A 300 -25.22 1.52 -12.61
N PHE A 301 -25.78 1.57 -11.39
CA PHE A 301 -27.03 0.90 -11.03
C PHE A 301 -28.21 1.29 -11.93
N ASP A 302 -28.50 2.58 -12.09
CA ASP A 302 -29.53 3.10 -13.00
C ASP A 302 -28.96 3.59 -14.35
N GLY A 303 -27.79 3.09 -14.72
CA GLY A 303 -27.03 3.49 -15.91
C GLY A 303 -26.28 4.82 -15.78
N SER A 304 -26.44 5.56 -14.68
CA SER A 304 -25.57 6.72 -14.36
C SER A 304 -24.34 6.29 -13.55
N ASP A 305 -23.23 7.01 -13.66
CA ASP A 305 -22.06 6.79 -12.81
C ASP A 305 -22.16 7.47 -11.43
N HIS A 306 -23.15 8.33 -11.22
CA HIS A 306 -23.23 9.27 -10.11
C HIS A 306 -24.49 9.13 -9.24
N LEU A 307 -25.13 7.95 -9.24
CA LEU A 307 -26.31 7.69 -8.41
C LEU A 307 -25.97 7.70 -6.91
N TYR A 308 -25.26 6.69 -6.44
CA TYR A 308 -24.78 6.59 -5.05
C TYR A 308 -23.41 7.27 -4.86
N PHE A 309 -22.77 7.67 -5.95
CA PHE A 309 -21.38 8.08 -6.04
C PHE A 309 -21.24 9.49 -6.61
N HIS A 310 -20.07 10.10 -6.49
CA HIS A 310 -19.80 11.31 -7.27
C HIS A 310 -19.61 10.97 -8.78
N GLU A 311 -19.75 11.97 -9.63
CA GLU A 311 -19.52 11.86 -11.08
C GLU A 311 -18.01 11.86 -11.40
N GLY A 312 -17.63 11.14 -12.46
CA GLY A 312 -16.29 11.24 -13.06
C GLY A 312 -15.17 10.88 -12.10
N ALA A 313 -14.20 11.80 -11.93
CA ALA A 313 -12.99 11.56 -11.14
C ALA A 313 -13.23 11.60 -9.61
N LYS A 314 -14.04 12.53 -9.06
CA LYS A 314 -14.34 12.53 -7.60
C LYS A 314 -15.05 11.23 -7.18
N GLY A 315 -15.72 10.57 -8.12
CA GLY A 315 -16.41 9.30 -7.91
C GLY A 315 -15.55 8.04 -7.95
N ARG A 316 -14.21 8.14 -8.05
CA ARG A 316 -13.32 6.99 -8.28
C ARG A 316 -12.08 7.04 -7.39
N HIS A 317 -11.76 5.91 -6.74
CA HIS A 317 -10.54 5.76 -5.95
C HIS A 317 -9.50 5.02 -6.80
N GLU A 318 -8.54 5.74 -7.40
CA GLU A 318 -7.60 5.17 -8.38
C GLU A 318 -6.77 4.00 -7.83
N LEU A 319 -6.32 4.08 -6.57
CA LEU A 319 -5.52 3.04 -5.93
C LEU A 319 -6.31 1.75 -5.62
N TRP A 320 -7.61 1.85 -5.39
CA TRP A 320 -8.47 0.70 -5.04
C TRP A 320 -9.39 0.28 -6.18
N ASP A 321 -9.27 0.89 -7.37
CA ASP A 321 -10.08 0.58 -8.56
C ASP A 321 -11.60 0.58 -8.26
N SER A 322 -12.04 1.54 -7.44
CA SER A 322 -13.32 1.52 -6.70
C SER A 322 -14.15 2.79 -6.87
N ARG A 323 -15.44 2.74 -6.46
CA ARG A 323 -16.35 3.90 -6.46
C ARG A 323 -16.39 4.62 -5.11
N LEU A 324 -16.50 5.95 -5.14
CA LEU A 324 -16.55 6.82 -3.95
C LEU A 324 -17.93 7.46 -3.78
N PHE A 325 -18.51 7.32 -2.57
CA PHE A 325 -19.86 7.76 -2.24
C PHE A 325 -20.06 9.27 -2.33
N ASN A 326 -21.27 9.69 -2.73
CA ASN A 326 -21.70 11.09 -2.63
C ASN A 326 -22.34 11.35 -1.27
N TYR A 327 -21.51 11.53 -0.24
CA TYR A 327 -21.96 11.78 1.14
C TYR A 327 -22.85 13.03 1.29
N GLY A 328 -22.79 13.96 0.33
CA GLY A 328 -23.65 15.15 0.26
C GLY A 328 -25.07 14.89 -0.27
N HIS A 329 -25.44 13.66 -0.63
CA HIS A 329 -26.75 13.34 -1.21
C HIS A 329 -27.73 12.70 -0.22
N HIS A 330 -28.98 13.18 -0.18
CA HIS A 330 -30.01 12.76 0.79
C HIS A 330 -30.25 11.24 0.81
N GLU A 331 -30.43 10.62 -0.36
CA GLU A 331 -30.67 9.17 -0.43
C GLU A 331 -29.40 8.33 -0.18
N VAL A 332 -28.20 8.91 -0.32
CA VAL A 332 -26.93 8.24 0.06
C VAL A 332 -26.76 8.28 1.57
N LEU A 333 -27.04 9.42 2.21
CA LEU A 333 -27.15 9.50 3.67
C LEU A 333 -28.20 8.51 4.20
N ARG A 334 -29.38 8.42 3.56
CA ARG A 334 -30.40 7.42 3.93
C ARG A 334 -29.85 6.00 3.82
N PHE A 335 -29.22 5.64 2.70
CA PHE A 335 -28.65 4.31 2.45
C PHE A 335 -27.62 3.92 3.52
N LEU A 336 -26.59 4.75 3.72
CA LEU A 336 -25.49 4.47 4.64
C LEU A 336 -25.93 4.49 6.12
N LEU A 337 -26.74 5.46 6.54
CA LEU A 337 -27.26 5.53 7.91
C LEU A 337 -28.27 4.40 8.20
N SER A 338 -29.04 3.97 7.19
CA SER A 338 -29.93 2.81 7.34
C SER A 338 -29.18 1.49 7.35
N ASN A 339 -27.99 1.42 6.74
CA ASN A 339 -27.15 0.23 6.80
C ASN A 339 -26.61 0.01 8.22
N LEU A 340 -26.10 1.07 8.86
CA LEU A 340 -25.70 1.03 10.27
C LEU A 340 -26.84 0.57 11.18
N ARG A 341 -28.03 1.18 11.06
CA ARG A 341 -29.24 0.79 11.82
C ARG A 341 -29.65 -0.66 11.56
N PHE A 342 -29.58 -1.12 10.32
CA PHE A 342 -29.90 -2.49 9.93
C PHE A 342 -29.00 -3.52 10.63
N TRP A 343 -27.68 -3.31 10.65
CA TRP A 343 -26.76 -4.21 11.34
C TRP A 343 -26.94 -4.21 12.87
N MET A 344 -27.28 -3.06 13.48
CA MET A 344 -27.61 -2.98 14.90
C MET A 344 -28.91 -3.68 15.28
N ASP A 345 -29.95 -3.66 14.42
CA ASP A 345 -31.29 -4.20 14.74
C ASP A 345 -31.51 -5.65 14.26
N GLU A 346 -31.12 -6.01 13.03
CA GLU A 346 -31.37 -7.35 12.45
C GLU A 346 -30.38 -8.40 13.01
N TYR A 347 -29.13 -8.01 13.25
CA TYR A 347 -28.05 -8.92 13.65
C TYR A 347 -27.49 -8.67 15.06
N GLN A 348 -27.89 -7.57 15.72
CA GLN A 348 -27.48 -7.21 17.08
C GLN A 348 -25.96 -7.01 17.29
N PHE A 349 -25.21 -6.57 16.26
CA PHE A 349 -23.84 -6.07 16.45
C PHE A 349 -23.79 -4.95 17.49
N ASP A 350 -22.76 -4.91 18.35
CA ASP A 350 -22.55 -3.96 19.44
C ASP A 350 -21.78 -2.69 19.03
N GLY A 351 -21.53 -2.54 17.74
CA GLY A 351 -20.87 -1.39 17.15
C GLY A 351 -20.01 -1.77 15.95
N PHE A 352 -19.09 -0.88 15.58
CA PHE A 352 -18.47 -0.88 14.26
C PHE A 352 -17.02 -0.42 14.28
N ARG A 353 -16.20 -1.01 13.41
CA ARG A 353 -14.98 -0.38 12.88
C ARG A 353 -15.35 0.23 11.52
N PHE A 354 -15.05 1.50 11.33
CA PHE A 354 -15.23 2.18 10.05
C PHE A 354 -13.90 2.15 9.29
N ASP A 355 -13.92 1.51 8.12
CA ASP A 355 -12.72 1.15 7.38
C ASP A 355 -12.42 2.11 6.24
N GLY A 356 -11.14 2.43 6.07
CA GLY A 356 -10.68 3.46 5.15
C GLY A 356 -11.12 4.87 5.55
N VAL A 357 -11.30 5.18 6.85
CA VAL A 357 -11.69 6.53 7.30
C VAL A 357 -10.72 7.60 6.78
N THR A 358 -9.41 7.31 6.71
CA THR A 358 -8.43 8.20 6.04
C THR A 358 -8.84 8.56 4.60
N SER A 359 -9.43 7.62 3.83
CA SER A 359 -9.92 7.88 2.47
C SER A 359 -11.16 8.79 2.46
N MET A 360 -11.98 8.74 3.51
CA MET A 360 -13.19 9.56 3.69
C MET A 360 -12.89 10.98 4.19
N LEU A 361 -11.84 11.16 4.99
CA LEU A 361 -11.48 12.44 5.59
C LEU A 361 -10.86 13.42 4.58
N TYR A 362 -10.23 12.93 3.50
CA TYR A 362 -9.44 13.75 2.59
C TYR A 362 -9.77 13.50 1.11
N THR A 363 -9.84 14.57 0.30
CA THR A 363 -10.02 14.49 -1.16
C THR A 363 -8.79 13.95 -1.90
N HIS A 364 -7.69 13.74 -1.18
CA HIS A 364 -6.48 13.04 -1.64
C HIS A 364 -6.31 11.69 -0.93
N HIS A 365 -7.28 11.26 -0.13
CA HIS A 365 -7.40 9.93 0.50
C HIS A 365 -6.20 9.46 1.35
N GLY A 366 -5.34 10.38 1.80
CA GLY A 366 -4.02 10.05 2.37
C GLY A 366 -2.97 9.57 1.35
N ILE A 367 -3.36 9.35 0.09
CA ILE A 367 -2.52 8.87 -1.01
C ILE A 367 -1.35 9.84 -1.24
N GLY A 368 -0.13 9.31 -1.24
CA GLY A 368 1.11 10.07 -1.48
C GLY A 368 1.36 11.22 -0.49
N THR A 369 0.65 11.24 0.65
CA THR A 369 0.62 12.37 1.58
C THR A 369 1.16 11.96 2.94
N GLY A 370 2.27 12.58 3.36
CA GLY A 370 2.78 12.41 4.72
C GLY A 370 2.10 13.37 5.69
N PHE A 371 1.65 12.86 6.83
CA PHE A 371 1.14 13.65 7.95
C PHE A 371 2.27 13.89 8.95
N SER A 372 2.61 15.17 9.20
CA SER A 372 3.69 15.56 10.11
C SER A 372 3.22 15.79 11.54
N GLY A 373 1.89 15.76 11.76
CA GLY A 373 1.26 16.27 12.97
C GLY A 373 1.03 17.78 12.94
N GLY A 374 1.32 18.46 11.82
CA GLY A 374 1.11 19.89 11.66
C GLY A 374 -0.35 20.20 11.32
N TYR A 375 -1.10 20.85 12.23
CA TYR A 375 -2.58 20.89 12.19
C TYR A 375 -3.20 21.42 10.89
N HIS A 376 -2.47 22.23 10.12
CA HIS A 376 -2.86 22.67 8.78
C HIS A 376 -3.12 21.53 7.76
N GLU A 377 -2.62 20.33 7.99
CA GLU A 377 -2.87 19.12 7.19
C GLU A 377 -4.30 18.60 7.39
N TYR A 378 -4.79 18.68 8.63
CA TYR A 378 -6.07 18.11 9.11
C TYR A 378 -7.26 19.08 9.03
N PHE A 379 -6.96 20.37 8.87
CA PHE A 379 -7.93 21.47 8.78
C PHE A 379 -7.68 22.37 7.55
N GLY A 380 -6.93 21.85 6.58
CA GLY A 380 -6.65 22.50 5.30
C GLY A 380 -7.66 22.19 4.19
N PRO A 381 -7.45 22.71 2.96
CA PRO A 381 -8.39 22.58 1.85
C PRO A 381 -8.42 21.19 1.19
N GLY A 382 -7.60 20.24 1.65
CA GLY A 382 -7.60 18.85 1.19
C GLY A 382 -8.59 17.94 1.93
N VAL A 383 -9.33 18.46 2.91
CA VAL A 383 -10.33 17.71 3.69
C VAL A 383 -11.64 17.62 2.91
N ASP A 384 -12.23 16.43 2.83
CA ASP A 384 -13.60 16.28 2.33
C ASP A 384 -14.61 16.53 3.46
N GLU A 385 -15.14 17.75 3.53
CA GLU A 385 -16.16 18.10 4.53
C GLU A 385 -17.49 17.34 4.35
N GLU A 386 -17.76 16.70 3.20
CA GLU A 386 -18.96 15.87 3.02
C GLU A 386 -18.76 14.51 3.72
N GLY A 387 -17.59 13.90 3.55
CA GLY A 387 -17.19 12.67 4.25
C GLY A 387 -17.11 12.86 5.78
N VAL A 388 -16.46 13.94 6.25
CA VAL A 388 -16.39 14.27 7.68
C VAL A 388 -17.78 14.46 8.29
N VAL A 389 -18.68 15.18 7.60
CA VAL A 389 -20.04 15.44 8.11
C VAL A 389 -20.90 14.19 8.11
N TYR A 390 -20.75 13.28 7.14
CA TYR A 390 -21.39 11.96 7.22
C TYR A 390 -20.95 11.20 8.47
N LEU A 391 -19.64 11.15 8.79
CA LEU A 391 -19.13 10.45 9.97
C LEU A 391 -19.64 11.08 11.29
N MET A 392 -19.73 12.41 11.36
CA MET A 392 -20.35 13.12 12.50
C MET A 392 -21.81 12.67 12.70
N ILE A 393 -22.62 12.63 11.62
CA ILE A 393 -24.03 12.24 11.69
C ILE A 393 -24.20 10.74 11.98
N ALA A 394 -23.29 9.89 11.48
CA ALA A 394 -23.26 8.46 11.76
C ALA A 394 -22.99 8.18 13.25
N ASN A 395 -22.00 8.85 13.85
CA ASN A 395 -21.71 8.70 15.27
C ASN A 395 -22.83 9.29 16.15
N GLU A 396 -23.43 10.42 15.78
CA GLU A 396 -24.61 10.97 16.46
C GLU A 396 -25.76 9.94 16.48
N LEU A 397 -26.14 9.42 15.30
CA LEU A 397 -27.18 8.39 15.15
C LEU A 397 -26.93 7.19 16.07
N LEU A 398 -25.69 6.69 16.09
CA LEU A 398 -25.34 5.48 16.84
C LEU A 398 -25.41 5.70 18.34
N HIS A 399 -24.78 6.76 18.87
CA HIS A 399 -24.74 6.98 20.32
C HIS A 399 -26.05 7.55 20.89
N THR A 400 -26.92 8.18 20.08
CA THR A 400 -28.27 8.55 20.51
C THR A 400 -29.20 7.33 20.61
N LEU A 401 -29.07 6.35 19.70
CA LEU A 401 -29.95 5.18 19.66
C LEU A 401 -29.45 4.01 20.52
N TYR A 402 -28.13 3.89 20.69
CA TYR A 402 -27.46 2.79 21.36
C TYR A 402 -26.29 3.34 22.22
N PRO A 403 -26.53 3.87 23.44
CA PRO A 403 -25.47 4.52 24.23
C PRO A 403 -24.26 3.62 24.55
N ASP A 404 -24.47 2.30 24.66
CA ASP A 404 -23.42 1.29 24.87
C ASP A 404 -22.65 0.89 23.59
N VAL A 405 -22.97 1.46 22.43
CA VAL A 405 -22.27 1.16 21.15
C VAL A 405 -20.78 1.47 21.26
N THR A 406 -19.92 0.70 20.58
CA THR A 406 -18.49 1.05 20.42
C THR A 406 -18.15 1.38 18.98
N THR A 407 -17.55 2.54 18.74
CA THR A 407 -17.21 3.03 17.39
C THR A 407 -15.70 3.23 17.21
N ILE A 408 -15.10 2.56 16.23
CA ILE A 408 -13.64 2.56 15.99
C ILE A 408 -13.34 3.14 14.61
N ALA A 409 -12.40 4.08 14.51
CA ALA A 409 -11.94 4.64 13.24
C ALA A 409 -10.61 4.05 12.77
N GLU A 410 -10.58 3.57 11.52
CA GLU A 410 -9.34 3.26 10.80
C GLU A 410 -8.76 4.53 10.14
N ASP A 411 -8.12 5.35 10.98
CA ASP A 411 -7.42 6.56 10.54
C ASP A 411 -5.90 6.42 10.79
N VAL A 412 -5.11 6.45 9.71
CA VAL A 412 -3.64 6.49 9.79
C VAL A 412 -3.12 7.93 9.97
N SER A 413 -3.90 8.95 9.59
CA SER A 413 -3.44 10.35 9.61
C SER A 413 -3.22 10.89 11.02
N GLY A 414 -4.04 10.48 11.99
CA GLY A 414 -4.02 11.00 13.35
C GLY A 414 -4.83 12.28 13.53
N MET A 415 -6.00 12.36 12.90
CA MET A 415 -6.82 13.57 12.87
C MET A 415 -7.22 14.04 14.28
N PRO A 416 -6.86 15.27 14.70
CA PRO A 416 -7.28 15.84 15.97
C PRO A 416 -8.80 15.93 16.10
N GLY A 417 -9.34 15.41 17.21
CA GLY A 417 -10.78 15.45 17.48
C GLY A 417 -11.60 14.37 16.79
N LEU A 418 -10.96 13.37 16.18
CA LEU A 418 -11.64 12.23 15.59
C LEU A 418 -12.36 11.42 16.68
N CYS A 419 -11.71 11.23 17.82
CA CYS A 419 -12.24 10.48 18.98
C CYS A 419 -12.69 11.42 20.10
N VAL A 420 -13.32 12.53 19.73
CA VAL A 420 -13.91 13.52 20.65
C VAL A 420 -15.39 13.70 20.33
N ASN A 421 -16.19 13.90 21.37
CA ASN A 421 -17.64 14.05 21.31
C ASN A 421 -18.08 15.17 20.36
N LEU A 422 -19.17 14.92 19.63
CA LEU A 422 -19.71 15.86 18.64
C LEU A 422 -20.29 17.13 19.29
N SER A 423 -20.81 17.02 20.51
CA SER A 423 -21.14 18.14 21.43
C SER A 423 -20.00 19.15 21.60
N LEU A 424 -18.74 18.72 21.54
CA LEU A 424 -17.56 19.60 21.61
C LEU A 424 -17.02 20.03 20.24
N GLY A 425 -17.57 19.51 19.14
CA GLY A 425 -17.10 19.75 17.77
C GLY A 425 -16.11 18.70 17.23
N GLY A 426 -16.00 17.55 17.88
CA GLY A 426 -15.28 16.38 17.33
C GLY A 426 -16.11 15.58 16.32
N VAL A 427 -15.58 14.42 15.90
CA VAL A 427 -16.25 13.51 14.93
C VAL A 427 -17.08 12.42 15.62
N GLY A 428 -16.90 12.21 16.93
CA GLY A 428 -17.76 11.35 17.76
C GLY A 428 -17.41 9.86 17.82
N PHE A 429 -16.23 9.43 17.35
CA PHE A 429 -15.78 8.04 17.55
C PHE A 429 -15.37 7.76 19.01
N ASP A 430 -15.53 6.52 19.49
CA ASP A 430 -14.92 6.10 20.75
C ASP A 430 -13.39 5.99 20.65
N TYR A 431 -12.89 5.29 19.62
CA TYR A 431 -11.48 4.92 19.49
C TYR A 431 -10.96 5.12 18.07
N ARG A 432 -9.64 5.21 17.93
CA ARG A 432 -8.94 4.97 16.66
C ARG A 432 -7.84 3.91 16.78
N LEU A 433 -7.47 3.31 15.66
CA LEU A 433 -6.35 2.38 15.59
C LEU A 433 -4.99 3.09 15.75
N ALA A 434 -4.09 2.53 16.56
CA ALA A 434 -2.73 3.04 16.78
C ALA A 434 -1.73 2.51 15.72
N MET A 435 -2.03 2.77 14.44
CA MET A 435 -1.41 2.11 13.28
C MET A 435 0.13 2.25 13.16
N ALA A 436 0.73 3.21 13.86
CA ALA A 436 2.19 3.40 13.89
C ALA A 436 2.96 2.38 14.75
N ILE A 437 2.27 1.57 15.56
CA ILE A 437 2.91 0.60 16.48
C ILE A 437 3.50 -0.61 15.72
N PRO A 438 2.77 -1.30 14.81
CA PRO A 438 3.37 -2.37 14.00
C PRO A 438 4.53 -1.91 13.12
N ASP A 439 4.40 -0.74 12.46
CA ASP A 439 5.44 -0.17 11.58
C ASP A 439 6.79 -0.03 12.33
N LEU A 440 6.77 0.32 13.63
CA LEU A 440 7.96 0.34 14.47
C LEU A 440 8.62 -1.05 14.58
N TYR A 441 7.82 -2.07 14.93
CA TYR A 441 8.33 -3.42 15.17
C TYR A 441 8.82 -4.08 13.87
N ILE A 442 8.09 -3.95 12.77
CA ILE A 442 8.48 -4.44 11.44
C ILE A 442 9.79 -3.79 11.03
N LYS A 443 9.89 -2.45 11.13
CA LYS A 443 11.11 -1.71 10.80
C LYS A 443 12.29 -2.19 11.62
N TRP A 444 12.13 -2.36 12.93
CA TRP A 444 13.19 -2.82 13.81
C TRP A 444 13.61 -4.28 13.53
N LEU A 445 12.67 -5.18 13.24
CA LEU A 445 12.95 -6.58 12.91
C LEU A 445 13.58 -6.76 11.52
N LYS A 446 13.37 -5.79 10.61
CA LYS A 446 13.91 -5.76 9.24
C LYS A 446 15.27 -5.04 9.13
N GLU A 447 15.50 -3.98 9.91
CA GLU A 447 16.61 -3.04 9.71
C GLU A 447 17.63 -2.98 10.88
N LYS A 448 17.32 -3.53 12.07
CA LYS A 448 18.15 -3.37 13.28
C LYS A 448 18.48 -4.69 13.98
N GLN A 449 19.62 -4.74 14.66
CA GLN A 449 19.91 -5.79 15.63
C GLN A 449 19.26 -5.44 16.99
N ASP A 450 18.98 -6.44 17.83
CA ASP A 450 18.40 -6.27 19.19
C ASP A 450 19.14 -5.21 20.04
N ILE A 451 20.45 -5.03 19.83
CA ILE A 451 21.29 -4.08 20.57
C ILE A 451 21.18 -2.63 20.06
N ASP A 452 20.60 -2.42 18.87
CA ASP A 452 20.37 -1.11 18.25
C ASP A 452 18.94 -0.59 18.47
N TRP A 453 18.10 -1.36 19.18
CA TRP A 453 16.73 -1.01 19.54
C TRP A 453 16.71 0.14 20.56
N ASP A 454 16.01 1.22 20.23
CA ASP A 454 16.03 2.49 20.98
C ASP A 454 14.85 2.54 21.97
N MET A 455 15.14 2.33 23.25
CA MET A 455 14.14 2.17 24.31
C MET A 455 13.33 3.46 24.51
N GLY A 456 13.95 4.63 24.33
CA GLY A 456 13.31 5.92 24.33
C GLY A 456 12.33 6.10 23.18
N ASN A 457 12.68 5.65 21.97
CA ASN A 457 11.80 5.65 20.80
C ASN A 457 10.65 4.63 20.94
N LEU A 458 10.90 3.43 21.49
CA LEU A 458 9.84 2.46 21.78
C LEU A 458 8.84 3.01 22.79
N ALA A 459 9.33 3.57 23.91
CA ALA A 459 8.49 4.23 24.89
C ALA A 459 7.75 5.42 24.26
N PHE A 460 8.40 6.21 23.39
CA PHE A 460 7.77 7.33 22.68
C PHE A 460 6.66 6.86 21.72
N THR A 461 6.90 5.94 20.78
CA THR A 461 5.87 5.48 19.84
C THR A 461 4.64 4.91 20.58
N LEU A 462 4.83 4.18 21.67
CA LEU A 462 3.73 3.64 22.48
C LEU A 462 3.00 4.70 23.31
N THR A 463 3.59 5.89 23.55
CA THR A 463 2.99 6.97 24.36
C THR A 463 2.65 8.25 23.61
N ASN A 464 3.09 8.41 22.35
CA ASN A 464 2.86 9.56 21.49
C ASN A 464 1.43 9.54 20.91
N ARG A 465 0.46 9.75 21.81
CA ARG A 465 -0.98 9.60 21.56
C ARG A 465 -1.69 10.81 22.14
N ARG A 466 -2.85 11.16 21.57
CA ARG A 466 -3.53 12.43 21.87
C ARG A 466 -4.26 12.33 23.21
N HIS A 467 -3.98 13.25 24.14
CA HIS A 467 -4.57 13.20 25.47
C HIS A 467 -6.09 13.40 25.40
N GLY A 468 -6.85 12.48 26.00
CA GLY A 468 -8.33 12.46 25.96
C GLY A 468 -8.93 11.69 24.77
N GLU A 469 -8.16 11.35 23.74
CA GLU A 469 -8.63 10.56 22.59
C GLU A 469 -8.17 9.09 22.75
N LYS A 470 -9.13 8.15 22.90
CA LYS A 470 -8.81 6.75 23.18
C LYS A 470 -8.24 6.03 21.95
N THR A 471 -7.33 5.09 22.18
CA THR A 471 -6.65 4.34 21.10
C THR A 471 -6.65 2.83 21.32
N ILE A 472 -6.85 2.06 20.25
CA ILE A 472 -6.64 0.61 20.22
C ILE A 472 -5.21 0.31 19.78
N ALA A 473 -4.45 -0.37 20.63
CA ALA A 473 -3.07 -0.77 20.36
C ALA A 473 -2.95 -2.23 19.94
N TYR A 474 -2.06 -2.51 18.98
CA TYR A 474 -1.78 -3.87 18.50
C TYR A 474 -0.34 -3.92 18.00
N ALA A 475 0.29 -5.08 18.14
CA ALA A 475 1.71 -5.25 17.78
C ALA A 475 1.90 -5.61 16.30
N GLU A 476 0.88 -6.23 15.70
CA GLU A 476 0.75 -6.62 14.30
C GLU A 476 -0.76 -6.74 13.97
N SER A 477 -1.13 -6.46 12.72
CA SER A 477 -2.50 -6.56 12.20
C SER A 477 -2.65 -7.70 11.19
N HIS A 478 -3.85 -7.82 10.63
CA HIS A 478 -4.11 -8.68 9.48
C HIS A 478 -3.24 -8.38 8.25
N ASP A 479 -2.84 -7.13 8.00
CA ASP A 479 -1.95 -6.78 6.88
C ASP A 479 -0.58 -7.47 6.98
N GLN A 480 0.03 -7.48 8.16
CA GLN A 480 1.32 -8.17 8.37
C GLN A 480 1.20 -9.69 8.24
N ALA A 481 -0.01 -10.23 8.38
CA ALA A 481 -0.26 -11.64 8.15
C ALA A 481 -0.41 -11.98 6.65
N LEU A 482 -0.68 -11.01 5.76
CA LEU A 482 -0.91 -11.26 4.33
C LEU A 482 0.38 -11.60 3.55
N VAL A 483 0.19 -12.29 2.42
CA VAL A 483 1.27 -12.59 1.47
C VAL A 483 1.95 -11.30 0.99
N GLY A 484 3.25 -11.19 1.24
CA GLY A 484 4.03 -10.00 0.92
C GLY A 484 4.78 -9.43 2.13
N ASP A 485 4.30 -9.67 3.35
CA ASP A 485 5.02 -9.36 4.60
C ASP A 485 5.26 -10.65 5.43
N LYS A 486 5.45 -10.53 6.75
CA LYS A 486 5.52 -11.62 7.72
C LYS A 486 4.92 -11.20 9.06
N SER A 487 4.35 -12.17 9.79
CA SER A 487 4.01 -12.03 11.22
C SER A 487 5.26 -11.83 12.09
N LEU A 488 5.09 -11.30 13.30
CA LEU A 488 6.18 -11.04 14.25
C LEU A 488 6.98 -12.30 14.57
N LEU A 489 6.33 -13.45 14.79
CA LEU A 489 7.07 -14.69 15.05
C LEU A 489 7.86 -15.16 13.81
N PHE A 490 7.34 -14.95 12.59
CA PHE A 490 8.06 -15.32 11.37
C PHE A 490 9.20 -14.34 11.03
N TRP A 491 9.11 -13.07 11.40
CA TRP A 491 10.25 -12.14 11.45
C TRP A 491 11.30 -12.57 12.49
N LEU A 492 10.88 -13.07 13.65
CA LEU A 492 11.78 -13.46 14.75
C LEU A 492 12.50 -14.80 14.53
N CYS A 493 11.85 -15.78 13.89
CA CYS A 493 12.32 -17.18 13.77
C CYS A 493 12.64 -17.65 12.34
N ASP A 494 12.06 -16.99 11.31
CA ASP A 494 12.04 -17.41 9.90
C ASP A 494 11.96 -18.96 9.74
N ALA A 495 12.90 -19.58 9.02
CA ALA A 495 12.88 -21.00 8.70
C ALA A 495 12.92 -21.96 9.91
N GLN A 496 13.46 -21.55 11.07
CA GLN A 496 13.54 -22.45 12.24
C GLN A 496 12.17 -22.72 12.87
N MET A 497 11.17 -21.89 12.57
CA MET A 497 9.78 -22.10 13.01
C MET A 497 9.23 -23.48 12.55
N TYR A 498 9.66 -23.96 11.39
CA TYR A 498 9.22 -25.26 10.82
C TYR A 498 10.01 -26.47 11.37
N THR A 499 11.20 -26.26 11.94
CA THR A 499 12.08 -27.35 12.41
C THR A 499 12.20 -27.45 13.92
N ASN A 500 12.05 -26.33 14.64
CA ASN A 500 12.38 -26.19 16.05
C ASN A 500 11.20 -25.68 16.90
N MET A 501 9.96 -25.72 16.41
CA MET A 501 8.77 -25.47 17.23
C MET A 501 8.22 -26.71 17.95
N SER A 502 8.89 -27.88 17.86
CA SER A 502 8.55 -29.03 18.71
C SER A 502 9.29 -28.98 20.06
N CYS A 503 8.60 -29.28 21.15
CA CYS A 503 9.19 -29.49 22.48
C CYS A 503 10.21 -30.63 22.51
N LEU A 504 10.18 -31.57 21.56
CA LEU A 504 11.15 -32.67 21.43
C LEU A 504 12.42 -32.28 20.68
N SER A 505 12.42 -31.13 19.99
CA SER A 505 13.59 -30.58 19.30
C SER A 505 14.43 -29.71 20.24
N GLU A 506 15.69 -29.44 19.90
CA GLU A 506 16.51 -28.46 20.59
C GLU A 506 15.81 -27.10 20.66
N LEU A 507 15.86 -26.44 21.83
CA LEU A 507 15.48 -25.04 21.99
C LEU A 507 16.68 -24.18 21.55
N THR A 508 16.73 -23.85 20.27
CA THR A 508 17.84 -23.06 19.71
C THR A 508 17.76 -21.61 20.22
N PRO A 509 18.90 -20.88 20.26
CA PRO A 509 18.90 -19.45 20.61
C PRO A 509 18.01 -18.56 19.73
N VAL A 510 17.65 -19.02 18.52
CA VAL A 510 16.72 -18.31 17.62
C VAL A 510 15.27 -18.50 18.07
N ILE A 511 14.85 -19.73 18.39
CA ILE A 511 13.50 -19.98 18.91
C ILE A 511 13.34 -19.40 20.33
N ASP A 512 14.37 -19.49 21.17
CA ASP A 512 14.37 -18.88 22.51
C ASP A 512 14.22 -17.35 22.44
N ARG A 513 15.01 -16.68 21.57
CA ARG A 513 14.83 -15.26 21.24
C ARG A 513 13.41 -14.97 20.75
N GLY A 514 12.89 -15.78 19.82
CA GLY A 514 11.60 -15.54 19.20
C GLY A 514 10.42 -15.67 20.16
N LEU A 515 10.34 -16.76 20.91
CA LEU A 515 9.32 -16.95 21.95
C LEU A 515 9.38 -15.80 22.98
N SER A 516 10.58 -15.45 23.43
CA SER A 516 10.78 -14.40 24.44
C SER A 516 10.38 -13.00 23.95
N LEU A 517 10.88 -12.57 22.78
CA LEU A 517 10.54 -11.27 22.21
C LEU A 517 9.08 -11.18 21.78
N HIS A 518 8.45 -12.25 21.28
CA HIS A 518 7.03 -12.26 20.93
C HIS A 518 6.15 -11.95 22.16
N LYS A 519 6.42 -12.60 23.30
CA LYS A 519 5.76 -12.30 24.59
C LYS A 519 6.00 -10.86 25.02
N MET A 520 7.24 -10.37 24.98
CA MET A 520 7.59 -9.01 25.41
C MET A 520 6.97 -7.91 24.56
N ILE A 521 6.98 -8.06 23.22
CA ILE A 521 6.44 -7.08 22.27
C ILE A 521 4.93 -6.95 22.44
N ARG A 522 4.20 -8.07 22.51
CA ARG A 522 2.75 -8.06 22.75
C ARG A 522 2.43 -7.48 24.15
N LEU A 523 3.18 -7.85 25.18
CA LEU A 523 2.98 -7.33 26.55
C LEU A 523 3.28 -5.83 26.72
N ILE A 524 4.35 -5.29 26.12
CA ILE A 524 4.63 -3.85 26.24
C ILE A 524 3.62 -3.03 25.44
N THR A 525 3.16 -3.54 24.29
CA THR A 525 2.04 -2.94 23.55
C THR A 525 0.77 -2.92 24.41
N HIS A 526 0.46 -4.03 25.08
CA HIS A 526 -0.71 -4.17 25.95
C HIS A 526 -0.66 -3.26 27.19
N GLY A 527 0.52 -3.09 27.79
CA GLY A 527 0.70 -2.27 29.00
C GLY A 527 0.73 -0.76 28.72
N LEU A 528 1.42 -0.35 27.64
CA LEU A 528 1.79 1.04 27.40
C LEU A 528 1.09 1.68 26.19
N GLY A 529 0.73 0.87 25.19
CA GLY A 529 0.40 1.33 23.83
C GLY A 529 -0.99 1.94 23.62
N GLY A 530 -1.97 1.73 24.50
CA GLY A 530 -3.35 2.17 24.26
C GLY A 530 -4.32 2.08 25.44
N GLU A 531 -5.59 2.34 25.13
CA GLU A 531 -6.76 2.27 26.02
C GLU A 531 -7.69 1.09 25.66
N GLY A 532 -7.41 0.43 24.55
CA GLY A 532 -7.83 -0.93 24.22
C GLY A 532 -6.69 -1.68 23.53
N TYR A 533 -6.86 -2.98 23.34
CA TYR A 533 -5.92 -3.86 22.65
C TYR A 533 -6.61 -4.63 21.52
N LEU A 534 -5.88 -4.93 20.44
CA LEU A 534 -6.34 -5.78 19.35
C LEU A 534 -5.31 -6.87 19.02
N ASN A 535 -5.82 -8.05 18.64
CA ASN A 535 -5.06 -9.18 18.15
C ASN A 535 -5.80 -9.83 16.97
N PHE A 536 -5.13 -9.99 15.83
CA PHE A 536 -5.65 -10.75 14.69
C PHE A 536 -5.51 -12.26 14.90
N GLU A 537 -6.53 -13.03 14.51
CA GLU A 537 -6.62 -14.47 14.78
C GLU A 537 -5.37 -15.24 14.33
N GLY A 538 -4.82 -16.04 15.25
CA GLY A 538 -3.57 -16.79 15.08
C GLY A 538 -2.32 -16.08 15.61
N ASN A 539 -2.29 -14.75 15.63
CA ASN A 539 -1.10 -14.01 16.08
C ASN A 539 -0.89 -14.11 17.61
N GLU A 540 -1.92 -14.49 18.38
CA GLU A 540 -1.82 -14.74 19.82
C GLU A 540 -0.84 -15.87 20.15
N PHE A 541 -0.82 -16.92 19.33
CA PHE A 541 0.10 -18.05 19.47
C PHE A 541 1.27 -18.00 18.49
N GLY A 542 1.42 -16.92 17.73
CA GLY A 542 2.44 -16.75 16.69
C GLY A 542 2.27 -17.75 15.55
N HIS A 543 1.13 -17.69 14.86
CA HIS A 543 0.81 -18.56 13.72
C HIS A 543 1.92 -18.53 12.64
N PRO A 544 2.30 -19.70 12.09
CA PRO A 544 3.36 -19.80 11.08
C PRO A 544 2.87 -19.38 9.67
N GLU A 545 3.74 -19.54 8.66
CA GLU A 545 3.41 -19.28 7.25
C GLU A 545 2.99 -17.80 7.02
N TRP A 546 1.92 -17.58 6.26
CA TRP A 546 1.25 -16.32 5.99
C TRP A 546 -0.19 -16.64 5.54
N LEU A 547 -1.01 -15.62 5.40
CA LEU A 547 -2.37 -15.65 4.86
C LEU A 547 -2.33 -15.28 3.37
N ASP A 548 -2.86 -16.13 2.50
CA ASP A 548 -3.04 -15.82 1.08
C ASP A 548 -4.39 -16.36 0.60
N PHE A 549 -5.14 -15.54 -0.13
CA PHE A 549 -6.48 -15.84 -0.59
C PHE A 549 -6.49 -16.41 -2.01
N PRO A 550 -7.48 -17.23 -2.39
CA PRO A 550 -7.62 -17.75 -3.75
C PRO A 550 -7.62 -16.64 -4.80
N ARG A 551 -6.61 -16.65 -5.67
CA ARG A 551 -6.45 -15.71 -6.79
C ARG A 551 -5.62 -16.36 -7.90
N GLU A 552 -5.65 -15.78 -9.10
CA GLU A 552 -4.91 -16.27 -10.28
C GLU A 552 -3.43 -16.54 -9.95
N GLY A 553 -2.75 -15.58 -9.33
CA GLY A 553 -1.34 -15.67 -8.92
C GLY A 553 -0.97 -16.73 -7.87
N ASN A 554 -1.94 -17.53 -7.39
CA ASN A 554 -1.69 -18.74 -6.60
C ASN A 554 -2.51 -19.96 -7.07
N ASN A 555 -3.01 -19.94 -8.32
CA ASN A 555 -3.89 -20.97 -8.91
C ASN A 555 -5.20 -21.17 -8.12
N ASN A 556 -5.77 -20.09 -7.57
CA ASN A 556 -6.98 -20.11 -6.73
C ASN A 556 -6.87 -21.04 -5.51
N SER A 557 -5.69 -21.06 -4.89
CA SER A 557 -5.38 -21.95 -3.77
C SER A 557 -5.96 -21.45 -2.45
N PHE A 558 -6.70 -22.33 -1.76
CA PHE A 558 -7.13 -22.13 -0.37
C PHE A 558 -6.05 -22.57 0.65
N HIS A 559 -4.86 -22.99 0.22
CA HIS A 559 -3.87 -23.60 1.12
C HIS A 559 -3.36 -22.66 2.22
N TYR A 560 -3.35 -21.34 2.00
CA TYR A 560 -3.00 -20.34 3.02
C TYR A 560 -4.20 -19.54 3.53
N ALA A 561 -5.41 -19.77 2.98
CA ALA A 561 -6.66 -19.13 3.39
C ALA A 561 -7.29 -19.86 4.59
N ARG A 562 -6.48 -20.10 5.64
CA ARG A 562 -6.81 -20.99 6.77
C ARG A 562 -6.10 -20.57 8.06
N ARG A 563 -6.49 -21.19 9.18
CA ARG A 563 -5.89 -20.99 10.52
C ARG A 563 -5.64 -22.31 11.23
N GLN A 564 -4.36 -22.58 11.48
CA GLN A 564 -3.83 -23.84 12.01
C GLN A 564 -3.97 -23.92 13.54
N PHE A 565 -5.18 -23.74 14.08
CA PHE A 565 -5.46 -23.80 15.52
C PHE A 565 -5.05 -25.13 16.17
N ASN A 566 -4.97 -26.21 15.39
CA ASN A 566 -4.43 -27.51 15.79
C ASN A 566 -2.96 -27.46 16.27
N LEU A 567 -2.20 -26.39 15.96
CA LEU A 567 -0.83 -26.19 16.43
C LEU A 567 -0.76 -25.79 17.91
N VAL A 568 -1.84 -25.21 18.45
CA VAL A 568 -1.99 -24.89 19.89
C VAL A 568 -2.40 -26.14 20.66
N ASP A 569 -3.29 -26.94 20.08
CA ASP A 569 -3.85 -28.14 20.72
C ASP A 569 -2.80 -29.26 20.89
N ASP A 570 -1.73 -29.28 20.08
CA ASP A 570 -0.65 -30.26 20.24
C ASP A 570 0.34 -29.86 21.36
N HIS A 571 0.22 -30.57 22.47
CA HIS A 571 1.15 -30.56 23.61
C HIS A 571 2.64 -30.83 23.26
N LEU A 572 2.97 -31.39 22.10
CA LEU A 572 4.34 -31.58 21.63
C LEU A 572 4.93 -30.34 20.92
N LEU A 573 4.14 -29.28 20.73
CA LEU A 573 4.57 -28.04 20.10
C LEU A 573 4.73 -26.88 21.10
N ARG A 574 5.44 -25.84 20.65
CA ARG A 574 5.80 -24.64 21.41
C ARG A 574 4.79 -23.49 21.27
N TYR A 575 3.90 -23.52 20.26
CA TYR A 575 2.88 -22.48 20.04
C TYR A 575 1.95 -22.28 21.25
N ARG A 576 1.58 -23.37 21.94
CA ARG A 576 0.81 -23.33 23.20
C ARG A 576 1.40 -22.43 24.27
N PHE A 577 2.73 -22.28 24.33
CA PHE A 577 3.39 -21.41 25.32
C PHE A 577 3.12 -19.92 25.07
N LEU A 578 2.83 -19.54 23.81
CA LEU A 578 2.40 -18.19 23.44
C LEU A 578 0.90 -18.01 23.68
N ASN A 579 0.08 -19.05 23.40
CA ASN A 579 -1.35 -19.08 23.72
C ASN A 579 -1.63 -18.88 25.22
N GLU A 580 -0.99 -19.68 26.08
CA GLU A 580 -1.17 -19.56 27.55
C GLU A 580 -0.67 -18.22 28.08
N PHE A 581 0.37 -17.65 27.46
CA PHE A 581 0.84 -16.31 27.80
C PHE A 581 -0.18 -15.23 27.42
N ASP A 582 -0.83 -15.36 26.26
CA ASP A 582 -1.87 -14.44 25.84
C ASP A 582 -3.08 -14.50 26.77
N SER A 583 -3.60 -15.70 27.05
CA SER A 583 -4.67 -15.90 28.04
C SER A 583 -4.32 -15.28 29.39
N LYS A 584 -3.08 -15.53 29.87
CA LYS A 584 -2.57 -14.92 31.11
C LYS A 584 -2.54 -13.39 31.03
N MET A 585 -2.15 -12.80 29.90
CA MET A 585 -2.10 -11.36 29.70
C MET A 585 -3.50 -10.74 29.77
N GLN A 586 -4.47 -11.26 29.00
CA GLN A 586 -5.83 -10.72 28.95
C GLN A 586 -6.56 -10.85 30.31
N TRP A 587 -6.50 -12.02 30.95
CA TRP A 587 -7.13 -12.22 32.27
C TRP A 587 -6.46 -11.45 33.41
N THR A 588 -5.19 -11.07 33.25
CA THR A 588 -4.53 -10.18 34.22
C THR A 588 -4.89 -8.72 33.96
N GLU A 589 -5.24 -8.31 32.72
CA GLU A 589 -5.84 -6.99 32.47
C GLU A 589 -7.24 -6.89 33.05
N GLU A 590 -8.10 -7.90 32.84
CA GLU A 590 -9.44 -7.95 33.46
C GLU A 590 -9.39 -7.79 34.99
N LYS A 591 -8.33 -8.28 35.66
CA LYS A 591 -8.15 -8.12 37.11
C LYS A 591 -7.69 -6.71 37.54
N TYR A 592 -6.87 -6.02 36.75
CA TYR A 592 -6.19 -4.77 37.17
C TYR A 592 -6.55 -3.52 36.35
N GLY A 593 -7.31 -3.66 35.26
CA GLY A 593 -7.92 -2.58 34.50
C GLY A 593 -6.96 -1.60 33.83
N TRP A 594 -5.74 -2.04 33.46
CA TRP A 594 -4.71 -1.08 33.06
C TRP A 594 -4.96 -0.42 31.70
N LEU A 595 -5.76 -0.99 30.80
CA LEU A 595 -6.09 -0.32 29.54
C LEU A 595 -7.02 0.89 29.80
N HIS A 596 -8.02 0.74 30.68
CA HIS A 596 -8.90 1.85 31.08
C HIS A 596 -8.33 2.73 32.22
N ALA A 597 -7.12 2.44 32.69
CA ALA A 597 -6.37 3.31 33.58
C ALA A 597 -5.65 4.43 32.80
N PRO A 598 -5.38 5.59 33.43
CA PRO A 598 -4.59 6.67 32.84
C PRO A 598 -3.23 6.20 32.29
N GLN A 599 -2.67 7.03 31.40
CA GLN A 599 -1.39 6.79 30.74
C GLN A 599 -0.27 6.51 31.75
N ALA A 600 0.60 5.55 31.43
CA ALA A 600 1.65 5.08 32.34
C ALA A 600 2.71 6.15 32.65
N TYR A 601 3.24 6.11 33.87
CA TYR A 601 4.43 6.88 34.23
C TYR A 601 5.69 6.07 33.87
N VAL A 602 6.40 6.43 32.79
CA VAL A 602 7.65 5.77 32.38
C VAL A 602 8.81 6.31 33.20
N SER A 603 9.24 5.57 34.22
CA SER A 603 10.34 5.95 35.11
C SER A 603 11.72 5.62 34.55
N LEU A 604 11.86 4.64 33.65
CA LEU A 604 13.15 4.32 33.04
C LEU A 604 13.01 3.92 31.56
N LYS A 605 13.97 4.41 30.78
CA LYS A 605 14.25 4.04 29.38
C LYS A 605 15.77 4.11 29.20
N ASN A 606 16.44 2.99 29.47
CA ASN A 606 17.89 2.91 29.56
C ASN A 606 18.46 2.27 28.30
N GLU A 607 19.13 3.07 27.47
CA GLU A 607 19.69 2.63 26.18
C GLU A 607 20.92 1.72 26.32
N ALA A 608 21.67 1.80 27.43
CA ALA A 608 22.81 0.93 27.66
C ALA A 608 22.36 -0.45 28.12
N ASP A 609 21.54 -0.50 29.18
CA ASP A 609 21.04 -1.75 29.75
C ASP A 609 19.90 -2.38 28.93
N LYS A 610 19.31 -1.64 27.97
CA LYS A 610 18.08 -1.99 27.24
C LYS A 610 16.91 -2.32 28.18
N VAL A 611 16.77 -1.53 29.25
CA VAL A 611 15.73 -1.70 30.27
C VAL A 611 14.69 -0.58 30.18
N ILE A 612 13.41 -0.95 30.16
CA ILE A 612 12.27 -0.04 30.30
C ILE A 612 11.55 -0.35 31.62
N VAL A 613 11.18 0.69 32.37
CA VAL A 613 10.36 0.60 33.58
C VAL A 613 9.23 1.62 33.52
N PHE A 614 8.01 1.20 33.85
CA PHE A 614 6.87 2.10 34.01
C PHE A 614 5.88 1.63 35.09
N GLU A 615 5.06 2.55 35.58
CA GLU A 615 3.92 2.26 36.46
C GLU A 615 2.60 2.56 35.73
N ARG A 616 1.66 1.61 35.72
CA ARG A 616 0.28 1.79 35.23
C ARG A 616 -0.70 0.98 36.09
N ALA A 617 -1.85 1.55 36.45
CA ALA A 617 -2.85 0.94 37.33
C ALA A 617 -2.30 0.40 38.68
N GLY A 618 -1.28 1.05 39.26
CA GLY A 618 -0.62 0.60 40.49
C GLY A 618 0.28 -0.64 40.32
N LEU A 619 0.40 -1.18 39.11
CA LEU A 619 1.36 -2.21 38.75
C LEU A 619 2.70 -1.58 38.35
N LEU A 620 3.79 -2.21 38.76
CA LEU A 620 5.16 -1.89 38.36
C LEU A 620 5.59 -2.85 37.23
N TRP A 621 5.98 -2.30 36.09
CA TRP A 621 6.33 -3.02 34.87
C TRP A 621 7.81 -2.89 34.58
N ILE A 622 8.49 -3.99 34.30
CA ILE A 622 9.95 -4.05 34.10
C ILE A 622 10.25 -4.93 32.89
N PHE A 623 10.89 -4.39 31.87
CA PHE A 623 11.28 -5.09 30.64
C PHE A 623 12.79 -4.97 30.44
N ASN A 624 13.49 -6.10 30.23
CA ASN A 624 14.89 -6.14 29.80
C ASN A 624 14.97 -6.71 28.38
N PHE A 625 15.12 -5.83 27.39
CA PHE A 625 15.28 -6.18 25.99
C PHE A 625 16.74 -6.54 25.61
N HIS A 626 17.69 -6.49 26.56
CA HIS A 626 19.09 -6.77 26.25
C HIS A 626 19.25 -8.20 25.73
N PRO A 627 19.96 -8.44 24.61
CA PRO A 627 20.05 -9.76 23.99
C PRO A 627 20.89 -10.80 24.76
N GLN A 628 21.51 -10.44 25.90
CA GLN A 628 22.53 -11.23 26.60
C GLN A 628 22.60 -10.91 28.11
N SER A 629 22.76 -9.63 28.49
CA SER A 629 22.94 -9.20 29.88
C SER A 629 21.71 -9.43 30.75
N SER A 630 21.94 -10.04 31.92
CA SER A 630 20.97 -10.22 33.00
C SER A 630 21.43 -9.45 34.23
N PHE A 631 20.51 -8.85 34.99
CA PHE A 631 20.85 -7.93 36.09
C PHE A 631 20.26 -8.41 37.42
N THR A 632 21.12 -8.76 38.39
CA THR A 632 20.73 -9.44 39.65
C THR A 632 20.10 -8.51 40.71
N ASP A 633 20.51 -7.25 40.74
CA ASP A 633 20.24 -6.29 41.82
C ASP A 633 19.65 -4.97 41.29
N TYR A 634 18.97 -5.02 40.13
CA TYR A 634 18.63 -3.84 39.35
C TYR A 634 17.62 -2.94 40.08
N ARG A 635 18.01 -1.68 40.33
CA ARG A 635 17.16 -0.70 41.03
C ARG A 635 16.14 -0.09 40.09
N VAL A 636 14.87 -0.27 40.42
CA VAL A 636 13.75 0.32 39.70
C VAL A 636 12.97 1.24 40.64
N GLY A 637 12.67 2.46 40.17
CA GLY A 637 11.91 3.43 40.93
C GLY A 637 10.43 3.04 40.98
N VAL A 638 9.81 3.21 42.15
CA VAL A 638 8.39 2.94 42.40
C VAL A 638 7.82 3.98 43.35
N GLU A 639 6.57 4.39 43.15
CA GLU A 639 6.01 5.53 43.88
C GLU A 639 5.42 5.13 45.23
N GLN A 640 4.63 4.06 45.26
CA GLN A 640 3.97 3.58 46.47
C GLN A 640 4.88 2.64 47.27
N GLU A 641 4.96 2.86 48.59
CA GLU A 641 5.67 1.97 49.51
C GLU A 641 4.89 0.67 49.76
N GLY A 642 5.61 -0.43 50.02
CA GLY A 642 5.00 -1.70 50.40
C GLY A 642 5.87 -2.92 50.11
N THR A 643 5.20 -4.06 49.96
CA THR A 643 5.77 -5.30 49.43
C THR A 643 5.10 -5.59 48.09
N TYR A 644 5.90 -5.80 47.05
CA TYR A 644 5.46 -6.18 45.71
C TYR A 644 5.67 -7.67 45.46
N LYS A 645 4.87 -8.24 44.55
CA LYS A 645 4.91 -9.64 44.11
C LYS A 645 4.65 -9.72 42.61
N ILE A 646 5.23 -10.71 41.95
CA ILE A 646 5.04 -10.96 40.52
C ILE A 646 3.60 -11.38 40.24
N VAL A 647 3.00 -10.82 39.19
CA VAL A 647 1.68 -11.23 38.65
C VAL A 647 1.76 -11.73 37.22
N ILE A 648 2.81 -11.35 36.47
CA ILE A 648 3.21 -11.92 35.18
C ILE A 648 4.74 -12.00 35.16
N SER A 649 5.29 -13.13 34.74
CA SER A 649 6.71 -13.28 34.34
C SER A 649 6.77 -13.95 32.97
N THR A 650 7.40 -13.31 31.98
CA THR A 650 7.58 -13.92 30.64
C THR A 650 8.56 -15.10 30.68
N ASP A 651 9.40 -15.19 31.72
CA ASP A 651 10.35 -16.28 31.94
C ASP A 651 9.71 -17.51 32.61
N SER A 652 8.42 -17.48 32.94
CA SER A 652 7.74 -18.64 33.51
C SER A 652 7.75 -19.84 32.54
N LYS A 653 7.97 -21.04 33.07
CA LYS A 653 7.99 -22.30 32.30
C LYS A 653 6.64 -22.64 31.69
N ALA A 654 5.54 -22.13 32.25
CA ALA A 654 4.21 -22.22 31.65
C ALA A 654 4.13 -21.50 30.30
N PHE A 655 4.96 -20.48 30.10
CA PHE A 655 5.04 -19.67 28.88
C PHE A 655 6.33 -19.97 28.08
N GLY A 656 6.92 -21.15 28.28
CA GLY A 656 8.13 -21.58 27.58
C GLY A 656 9.39 -20.76 27.90
N GLY A 657 9.42 -20.05 29.03
CA GLY A 657 10.63 -19.46 29.58
C GLY A 657 11.47 -20.47 30.38
N HIS A 658 12.61 -20.00 30.90
CA HIS A 658 13.62 -20.85 31.57
C HIS A 658 13.33 -21.03 33.06
N GLY A 659 12.53 -20.15 33.66
CA GLY A 659 12.17 -20.14 35.08
C GLY A 659 13.36 -19.84 35.99
N ASN A 660 14.14 -18.82 35.64
CA ASN A 660 15.22 -18.27 36.47
C ASN A 660 14.66 -17.35 37.57
N VAL A 661 13.50 -16.71 37.33
CA VAL A 661 12.81 -15.86 38.31
C VAL A 661 11.83 -16.69 39.15
N ASP A 662 12.02 -16.72 40.47
CA ASP A 662 11.07 -17.31 41.41
C ASP A 662 9.87 -16.37 41.60
N GLU A 663 8.71 -16.75 41.04
CA GLU A 663 7.46 -15.98 41.09
C GLU A 663 6.90 -15.81 42.51
N SER A 664 7.37 -16.58 43.50
CA SER A 664 6.98 -16.41 44.92
C SER A 664 7.72 -15.27 45.64
N THR A 665 8.75 -14.69 45.00
CA THR A 665 9.61 -13.63 45.57
C THR A 665 8.81 -12.41 46.03
N ARG A 666 9.15 -11.89 47.20
CA ARG A 666 8.61 -10.66 47.79
C ARG A 666 9.63 -9.53 47.67
N PHE A 667 9.24 -8.44 47.01
CA PHE A 667 10.09 -7.31 46.67
C PHE A 667 9.75 -6.13 47.59
N PHE A 668 10.68 -5.74 48.47
CA PHE A 668 10.42 -4.73 49.51
C PHE A 668 10.90 -3.34 49.09
N THR A 669 10.07 -2.31 49.26
CA THR A 669 10.43 -0.94 48.92
C THR A 669 11.41 -0.33 49.92
N THR A 670 12.45 0.33 49.41
CA THR A 670 13.35 1.19 50.19
C THR A 670 12.95 2.67 50.01
N PRO A 671 12.75 3.44 51.10
CA PRO A 671 12.38 4.85 51.04
C PRO A 671 13.58 5.73 50.68
N PHE A 672 13.90 5.74 49.39
CA PHE A 672 14.98 6.50 48.78
C PHE A 672 14.59 6.81 47.34
N SER A 673 14.75 8.08 46.92
CA SER A 673 14.30 8.49 45.59
C SER A 673 15.18 7.91 44.49
N TRP A 674 14.54 7.37 43.46
CA TRP A 674 15.20 6.78 42.31
C TRP A 674 14.32 7.02 41.07
N ASN A 675 14.91 7.55 40.00
CA ASN A 675 14.24 7.85 38.73
C ASN A 675 12.89 8.58 38.90
N ASP A 676 12.92 9.72 39.61
CA ASP A 676 11.78 10.59 39.91
C ASP A 676 10.58 9.92 40.61
N ARG A 677 10.82 8.79 41.30
CA ARG A 677 9.87 8.14 42.21
C ARG A 677 10.33 8.29 43.66
N LYS A 678 9.43 8.13 44.63
CA LYS A 678 9.74 8.24 46.07
C LYS A 678 10.55 7.07 46.64
N ASN A 679 10.37 5.86 46.10
CA ASN A 679 10.96 4.62 46.59
C ASN A 679 11.72 3.89 45.46
N PHE A 680 12.49 2.86 45.82
CA PHE A 680 12.93 1.85 44.86
C PHE A 680 12.71 0.42 45.38
N VAL A 681 12.60 -0.55 44.46
CA VAL A 681 12.84 -1.97 44.73
C VAL A 681 14.06 -2.44 43.93
N GLN A 682 14.69 -3.54 44.36
CA GLN A 682 15.73 -4.22 43.59
C GLN A 682 15.15 -5.53 43.03
N VAL A 683 15.42 -5.80 41.75
CA VAL A 683 14.95 -7.01 41.06
C VAL A 683 16.10 -7.76 40.39
N TYR A 684 15.96 -9.09 40.35
CA TYR A 684 16.64 -9.90 39.33
C TYR A 684 15.79 -9.86 38.05
N ILE A 685 16.37 -9.37 36.95
CA ILE A 685 15.74 -9.35 35.64
C ILE A 685 16.67 -10.01 34.60
N PRO A 686 16.36 -11.24 34.13
CA PRO A 686 17.12 -11.91 33.08
C PRO A 686 17.07 -11.16 31.75
N CYS A 687 17.96 -11.51 30.82
CA CYS A 687 17.89 -11.05 29.43
C CYS A 687 16.59 -11.48 28.74
N ARG A 688 16.13 -10.68 27.76
CA ARG A 688 14.86 -10.87 27.02
C ARG A 688 13.68 -11.30 27.91
N THR A 689 13.54 -10.67 29.07
CA THR A 689 12.50 -10.99 30.06
C THR A 689 11.73 -9.74 30.46
N ALA A 690 10.43 -9.90 30.71
CA ALA A 690 9.61 -8.90 31.37
C ALA A 690 8.91 -9.49 32.61
N ILE A 691 8.83 -8.70 33.67
CA ILE A 691 8.05 -8.99 34.86
C ILE A 691 7.11 -7.82 35.19
N VAL A 692 5.91 -8.16 35.65
CA VAL A 692 4.90 -7.20 36.12
C VAL A 692 4.61 -7.54 37.57
N LEU A 693 4.66 -6.54 38.44
CA LEU A 693 4.46 -6.70 39.88
C LEU A 693 3.26 -5.88 40.38
N ALA A 694 2.51 -6.47 41.30
CA ALA A 694 1.45 -5.80 42.06
C ALA A 694 1.85 -5.67 43.53
N LEU A 695 1.24 -4.72 44.25
CA LEU A 695 1.32 -4.64 45.69
C LEU A 695 0.66 -5.87 46.32
N GLU A 696 1.29 -6.47 47.33
CA GLU A 696 0.81 -7.67 48.01
C GLU A 696 -0.58 -7.46 48.65
N SER A 697 -0.93 -6.22 49.02
CA SER A 697 -2.26 -5.83 49.52
C SER A 697 -3.38 -5.86 48.47
N THR A 698 -3.08 -5.85 47.16
CA THR A 698 -4.09 -5.96 46.09
C THR A 698 -4.32 -7.39 45.63
N LEU A 699 -3.66 -8.38 46.25
CA LEU A 699 -3.70 -9.79 45.83
C LEU A 699 -4.86 -10.60 46.41
N ILE A 700 -5.79 -9.99 47.16
CA ILE A 700 -6.85 -10.66 47.94
C ILE A 700 -7.53 -11.79 47.15
N ASP A 701 -7.62 -12.96 47.79
CA ASP A 701 -8.03 -14.22 47.16
C ASP A 701 -9.50 -14.25 46.72
N LEU A 702 -9.70 -14.71 45.49
CA LEU A 702 -10.94 -15.28 44.97
C LEU A 702 -10.60 -16.59 44.24
N PRO A 703 -11.53 -17.56 44.17
CA PRO A 703 -11.18 -18.97 44.04
C PRO A 703 -10.49 -19.34 42.71
N ASN A 704 -9.65 -20.37 42.79
CA ASN A 704 -8.84 -20.92 41.69
C ASN A 704 -9.55 -20.90 40.33
N LEU A 705 -8.95 -20.20 39.36
CA LEU A 705 -9.25 -20.37 37.95
C LEU A 705 -9.14 -21.86 37.57
N PRO A 706 -10.08 -22.42 36.80
CA PRO A 706 -10.08 -23.84 36.47
C PRO A 706 -8.93 -24.16 35.51
N ILE A 707 -7.91 -24.86 36.02
CA ILE A 707 -6.90 -25.51 35.18
C ILE A 707 -7.62 -26.52 34.31
N ALA A 708 -7.53 -26.36 32.98
CA ALA A 708 -8.30 -27.14 32.03
C ALA A 708 -7.95 -28.64 32.11
N VAL A 709 -9.00 -29.47 32.22
CA VAL A 709 -8.88 -30.94 32.10
C VAL A 709 -8.84 -31.29 30.61
N PRO A 710 -7.93 -32.19 30.15
CA PRO A 710 -7.88 -32.57 28.74
C PRO A 710 -9.19 -33.20 28.24
N PRO A 711 -9.61 -32.96 26.98
CA PRO A 711 -10.74 -33.64 26.39
C PRO A 711 -10.47 -35.16 26.23
N PRO A 712 -11.51 -36.02 26.29
CA PRO A 712 -11.33 -37.48 26.29
C PRO A 712 -10.90 -38.03 24.92
N SER A 713 -9.98 -38.98 24.93
CA SER A 713 -9.37 -39.57 23.73
C SER A 713 -10.00 -40.92 23.32
N THR A 714 -10.63 -40.98 22.15
CA THR A 714 -11.12 -42.23 21.50
C THR A 714 -11.25 -42.06 19.97
N PRO A 715 -11.11 -43.10 19.14
CA PRO A 715 -10.03 -44.09 19.13
C PRO A 715 -9.44 -44.30 17.70
N SER A 716 -8.23 -44.85 17.58
CA SER A 716 -7.48 -44.96 16.32
C SER A 716 -7.68 -46.27 15.53
N SER A 717 -7.84 -46.21 14.20
CA SER A 717 -7.36 -47.22 13.21
C SER A 717 -7.72 -46.84 11.76
N PRO A 718 -7.05 -47.40 10.72
CA PRO A 718 -5.62 -47.72 10.61
C PRO A 718 -4.97 -47.12 9.35
N LEU A 719 -3.65 -47.34 9.18
CA LEU A 719 -2.81 -46.75 8.14
C LEU A 719 -3.17 -47.17 6.70
N HIS A 720 -2.78 -46.33 5.73
CA HIS A 720 -2.05 -46.83 4.55
C HIS A 720 -0.79 -45.98 4.29
N THR A 721 0.30 -46.64 3.88
CA THR A 721 1.65 -46.07 3.83
C THR A 721 2.22 -46.01 2.43
N THR A 722 2.86 -44.89 2.04
CA THR A 722 3.86 -44.88 0.95
C THR A 722 4.94 -43.80 1.14
N THR A 723 6.09 -44.24 1.65
CA THR A 723 7.46 -43.90 1.19
C THR A 723 7.87 -42.45 0.84
N ALA A 724 8.86 -41.98 1.60
CA ALA A 724 10.18 -41.53 1.13
C ALA A 724 10.44 -40.04 0.75
N SER A 725 11.01 -39.36 1.74
CA SER A 725 12.29 -38.60 1.66
C SER A 725 12.46 -37.40 0.72
N HIS A 726 12.34 -36.23 1.36
CA HIS A 726 13.39 -35.20 1.45
C HIS A 726 13.70 -34.24 0.27
N ILE A 727 13.61 -32.93 0.60
CA ILE A 727 14.67 -31.91 0.51
C ILE A 727 15.37 -31.83 -0.86
N SER A 728 15.23 -30.73 -1.61
CA SER A 728 15.88 -29.48 -1.20
C SER A 728 15.38 -28.25 -1.97
N LYS A 729 15.24 -27.13 -1.22
CA LYS A 729 15.59 -25.74 -1.62
C LYS A 729 14.97 -25.08 -2.88
N MET A 730 14.78 -23.76 -2.88
CA MET A 730 14.49 -22.82 -1.78
C MET A 730 13.88 -21.55 -2.36
N LEU A 731 12.74 -21.14 -1.81
CA LEU A 731 12.48 -19.81 -1.26
C LEU A 731 13.05 -18.54 -1.94
N LYS A 732 12.12 -17.58 -2.10
CA LYS A 732 12.25 -16.15 -1.74
C LYS A 732 13.08 -15.23 -2.68
N SER A 733 12.76 -13.93 -2.82
CA SER A 733 11.53 -13.18 -2.44
C SER A 733 11.58 -11.70 -2.88
N GLY A 734 10.40 -11.11 -3.12
CA GLY A 734 10.09 -9.72 -2.72
C GLY A 734 10.65 -8.58 -3.59
N PHE A 735 10.40 -7.31 -3.22
CA PHE A 735 9.58 -6.79 -2.10
C PHE A 735 9.23 -5.30 -2.38
N THR A 736 7.94 -4.90 -2.34
CA THR A 736 7.34 -3.57 -1.95
C THR A 736 7.93 -2.20 -2.41
N ARG A 737 7.22 -1.06 -2.47
CA ARG A 737 5.98 -0.63 -1.75
C ARG A 737 5.20 0.51 -2.48
N SER A 738 4.73 1.58 -1.79
CA SER A 738 3.57 2.42 -2.17
C SER A 738 3.61 3.95 -1.86
N LEU A 739 3.84 4.88 -2.84
CA LEU A 739 2.84 5.73 -3.55
C LEU A 739 3.41 6.78 -4.56
N ARG A 740 2.60 7.74 -5.08
CA ARG A 740 2.87 8.80 -6.11
C ARG A 740 4.02 9.81 -5.76
N THR A 741 4.13 11.05 -6.26
CA THR A 741 3.31 11.91 -7.14
C THR A 741 4.14 13.14 -7.64
N LEU A 742 3.76 13.80 -8.75
CA LEU A 742 4.30 15.11 -9.17
C LEU A 742 3.81 16.26 -8.26
N GLN A 743 4.54 17.38 -8.17
CA GLN A 743 4.09 18.59 -7.49
C GLN A 743 3.84 19.80 -8.42
N ARG A 744 2.75 20.51 -8.10
CA ARG A 744 2.57 21.98 -8.17
C ARG A 744 2.63 22.70 -9.53
N THR A 745 1.46 23.23 -9.91
CA THR A 745 1.38 24.63 -10.36
C THR A 745 1.64 25.60 -9.19
N PRO A 746 2.24 26.79 -9.45
CA PRO A 746 2.20 27.90 -8.51
C PRO A 746 1.69 29.23 -9.09
N VAL A 747 0.62 29.74 -8.45
CA VAL A 747 0.47 31.12 -7.93
C VAL A 747 0.69 32.34 -8.87
N GLN A 748 -0.32 33.22 -8.90
CA GLN A 748 -0.11 34.67 -8.95
C GLN A 748 -0.97 35.40 -7.90
N ARG A 749 -0.39 36.42 -7.24
CA ARG A 749 -1.13 37.46 -6.51
C ARG A 749 -0.71 38.85 -7.00
N ALA A 750 -1.66 39.54 -7.61
CA ALA A 750 -1.85 40.98 -7.73
C ALA A 750 -0.65 41.97 -7.59
N PHE A 751 -0.36 42.66 -8.70
CA PHE A 751 -0.09 44.11 -8.83
C PHE A 751 1.09 44.81 -8.11
N GLN A 752 2.15 45.10 -8.88
CA GLN A 752 2.51 46.43 -9.47
C GLN A 752 2.58 47.73 -8.59
N PRO A 753 3.25 48.82 -9.05
CA PRO A 753 4.56 48.90 -9.73
C PRO A 753 5.41 50.16 -9.38
N VAL A 754 6.75 50.09 -9.38
CA VAL A 754 7.62 51.29 -9.55
C VAL A 754 8.77 50.98 -10.53
N LYS A 755 9.24 51.99 -11.28
CA LYS A 755 10.06 51.81 -12.49
C LYS A 755 11.58 51.78 -12.24
N LYS A 756 12.23 50.85 -12.95
CA LYS A 756 13.56 50.91 -13.60
C LYS A 756 14.57 51.94 -13.05
N ASN A 757 15.58 51.42 -12.35
CA ASN A 757 17.00 51.63 -12.70
C ASN A 757 17.87 50.69 -11.84
N PHE A 758 18.45 49.64 -12.43
CA PHE A 758 19.69 48.99 -11.96
C PHE A 758 20.20 48.02 -13.03
N LEU A 759 21.51 47.73 -13.00
CA LEU A 759 22.17 46.72 -13.84
C LEU A 759 21.75 45.30 -13.40
N PRO A 760 21.66 44.30 -14.30
CA PRO A 760 21.30 42.93 -13.91
C PRO A 760 22.39 42.31 -13.02
N ALA A 761 22.01 41.86 -11.81
CA ALA A 761 22.90 41.19 -10.86
C ALA A 761 23.20 39.71 -11.23
N PHE A 762 23.31 39.42 -12.52
CA PHE A 762 23.38 38.04 -13.07
C PHE A 762 24.74 37.35 -12.91
N SER A 763 25.80 38.10 -12.59
CA SER A 763 27.17 37.56 -12.45
C SER A 763 27.52 37.08 -11.03
N ALA A 764 26.58 37.14 -10.07
CA ALA A 764 26.92 37.20 -8.64
C ALA A 764 26.60 35.95 -7.80
N ARG A 765 26.14 34.83 -8.40
CA ARG A 765 25.78 33.59 -7.66
C ARG A 765 26.77 32.44 -7.73
N PHE A 766 27.69 32.46 -8.70
CA PHE A 766 28.82 31.52 -8.79
C PHE A 766 30.17 32.25 -8.89
N ALA A 767 30.20 33.55 -8.52
CA ALA A 767 31.45 34.29 -8.35
C ALA A 767 32.04 33.97 -6.97
N SER A 768 33.35 33.69 -6.91
CA SER A 768 34.01 33.18 -5.71
C SER A 768 34.00 34.17 -4.53
N THR A 769 33.62 33.66 -3.36
CA THR A 769 33.81 34.31 -2.06
C THR A 769 34.71 33.42 -1.20
N ASP A 770 36.00 33.75 -1.17
CA ASP A 770 37.15 33.07 -0.52
C ASP A 770 36.97 31.60 -0.07
N ALA A 771 37.68 30.68 -0.71
CA ALA A 771 37.66 29.27 -0.35
C ALA A 771 38.19 29.02 1.08
N ALA A 772 37.47 28.20 1.84
CA ALA A 772 37.87 27.79 3.18
C ALA A 772 38.97 26.73 3.05
N LYS A 773 40.22 27.18 2.92
CA LYS A 773 41.33 26.39 2.36
C LYS A 773 41.45 24.96 2.88
N ASP A 774 41.78 24.81 4.17
CA ASP A 774 42.13 23.51 4.75
C ASP A 774 41.32 23.26 6.02
N GLY A 775 40.54 22.17 5.99
CA GLY A 775 39.86 21.59 7.15
C GLY A 775 40.56 20.31 7.60
N LYS A 776 40.14 19.79 8.74
CA LYS A 776 40.64 18.53 9.31
C LYS A 776 39.49 17.56 9.54
N ILE A 777 39.67 16.28 9.19
CA ILE A 777 38.68 15.24 9.44
C ILE A 777 38.42 15.14 10.94
N HIS A 778 37.20 15.48 11.36
CA HIS A 778 36.78 15.49 12.75
C HIS A 778 36.22 14.12 13.16
N GLN A 779 35.38 13.54 12.29
CA GLN A 779 34.74 12.24 12.50
C GLN A 779 34.46 11.56 11.16
N VAL A 780 34.44 10.22 11.16
CA VAL A 780 34.04 9.36 10.04
C VAL A 780 32.97 8.40 10.57
N ILE A 781 31.88 8.22 9.81
CA ILE A 781 30.73 7.36 10.14
C ILE A 781 30.32 6.63 8.86
N GLY A 782 31.03 5.55 8.51
CA GLY A 782 30.95 4.96 7.18
C GLY A 782 31.24 6.00 6.11
N ALA A 783 30.40 6.06 5.08
CA ALA A 783 30.52 7.03 3.96
C ALA A 783 30.29 8.51 4.35
N VAL A 784 30.02 8.84 5.61
CA VAL A 784 29.91 10.23 6.10
C VAL A 784 31.24 10.66 6.73
N VAL A 785 31.75 11.81 6.30
CA VAL A 785 32.97 12.42 6.83
C VAL A 785 32.66 13.84 7.29
N ASP A 786 32.71 14.08 8.60
CA ASP A 786 32.56 15.40 9.18
C ASP A 786 33.93 16.09 9.23
N VAL A 787 34.05 17.28 8.63
CA VAL A 787 35.30 18.05 8.50
C VAL A 787 35.16 19.37 9.27
N LYS A 788 36.10 19.66 10.17
CA LYS A 788 36.16 20.91 10.93
C LYS A 788 37.18 21.87 10.33
N PHE A 789 36.76 23.11 10.09
CA PHE A 789 37.60 24.20 9.61
C PHE A 789 38.01 25.09 10.78
N ASP A 790 39.22 25.64 10.72
CA ASP A 790 39.73 26.57 11.75
C ASP A 790 39.18 28.02 11.56
N THR A 791 38.25 28.22 10.61
CA THR A 791 37.66 29.51 10.21
C THR A 791 36.13 29.49 10.24
N GLU A 792 35.51 30.64 10.54
CA GLU A 792 34.04 30.83 10.44
C GLU A 792 33.53 30.78 8.99
N GLN A 793 34.40 31.02 8.01
CA GLN A 793 34.13 30.79 6.60
C GLN A 793 34.19 29.28 6.32
N LEU A 794 33.09 28.73 5.79
CA LEU A 794 32.91 27.31 5.50
C LEU A 794 32.64 27.08 4.01
N PRO A 795 33.04 25.92 3.46
CA PRO A 795 32.70 25.53 2.09
C PRO A 795 31.17 25.52 1.87
N PRO A 796 30.65 26.08 0.77
CA PRO A 796 29.25 25.97 0.38
C PRO A 796 28.74 24.52 0.31
N ILE A 797 27.43 24.33 0.50
CA ILE A 797 26.79 23.04 0.21
C ILE A 797 26.93 22.72 -1.28
N LEU A 798 27.16 21.45 -1.61
CA LEU A 798 27.55 20.90 -2.91
C LEU A 798 29.00 21.16 -3.35
N ASN A 799 29.84 21.87 -2.59
CA ASN A 799 31.29 21.91 -2.89
C ASN A 799 31.94 20.53 -2.72
N ALA A 800 32.98 20.27 -3.51
CA ALA A 800 33.86 19.13 -3.35
C ALA A 800 35.07 19.50 -2.48
N LEU A 801 35.35 18.68 -1.46
CA LEU A 801 36.61 18.65 -0.74
C LEU A 801 37.47 17.48 -1.24
N THR A 802 38.78 17.58 -1.07
CA THR A 802 39.72 16.47 -1.38
C THR A 802 40.61 16.16 -0.19
N THR A 803 40.76 14.86 0.12
CA THR A 803 41.70 14.32 1.13
C THR A 803 42.56 13.22 0.50
N ASP A 804 43.74 13.00 1.06
CA ASP A 804 44.46 11.75 0.82
C ASP A 804 43.81 10.62 1.65
N ASN A 805 43.72 9.42 1.06
CA ASN A 805 43.46 8.17 1.74
C ASN A 805 44.47 7.12 1.24
N GLY A 806 45.53 6.88 2.01
CA GLY A 806 46.53 5.85 1.70
C GLY A 806 47.38 6.12 0.43
N GLY A 807 47.55 7.37 0.02
CA GLY A 807 48.20 7.75 -1.24
C GLY A 807 47.25 7.82 -2.44
N GLN A 808 45.93 7.64 -2.23
CA GLN A 808 44.90 7.86 -3.24
C GLN A 808 44.05 9.09 -2.90
N LYS A 809 43.60 9.83 -3.92
CA LYS A 809 42.81 11.05 -3.75
C LYS A 809 41.33 10.71 -3.59
N LEU A 810 40.80 10.83 -2.37
CA LEU A 810 39.37 10.72 -2.09
C LEU A 810 38.67 12.08 -2.27
N VAL A 811 37.48 12.06 -2.87
CA VAL A 811 36.58 13.22 -3.02
C VAL A 811 35.41 13.10 -2.04
N LEU A 812 35.09 14.21 -1.37
CA LEU A 812 33.97 14.34 -0.43
C LEU A 812 33.06 15.48 -0.89
N GLU A 813 31.74 15.29 -0.95
CA GLU A 813 30.77 16.36 -1.27
C GLU A 813 30.16 16.94 0.02
N VAL A 814 30.15 18.27 0.17
CA VAL A 814 29.57 18.97 1.33
C VAL A 814 28.05 18.90 1.27
N ALA A 815 27.43 18.21 2.23
CA ALA A 815 25.99 17.95 2.26
C ALA A 815 25.21 18.81 3.26
N GLN A 816 25.84 19.24 4.35
CA GLN A 816 25.21 20.05 5.41
C GLN A 816 26.26 20.80 6.24
N HIS A 817 25.88 21.94 6.83
CA HIS A 817 26.66 22.61 7.89
C HIS A 817 26.11 22.22 9.26
N LEU A 818 26.98 21.83 10.20
CA LEU A 818 26.57 21.31 11.52
C LEU A 818 26.69 22.32 12.67
N GLY A 819 27.43 23.42 12.46
CA GLY A 819 27.83 24.35 13.53
C GLY A 819 29.26 24.10 14.01
N GLU A 820 29.76 24.94 14.92
CA GLU A 820 31.16 24.95 15.39
C GLU A 820 32.24 24.83 14.29
N ASN A 821 32.01 25.47 13.14
CA ASN A 821 32.85 25.39 11.95
C ASN A 821 33.03 23.96 11.37
N VAL A 822 32.07 23.06 11.64
CA VAL A 822 32.02 21.70 11.10
C VAL A 822 31.03 21.63 9.94
N VAL A 823 31.46 21.02 8.84
CA VAL A 823 30.60 20.61 7.72
C VAL A 823 30.53 19.08 7.66
N ARG A 824 29.36 18.56 7.26
CA ARG A 824 29.13 17.14 7.00
C ARG A 824 29.26 16.87 5.51
N CYS A 825 30.15 15.94 5.16
CA CYS A 825 30.38 15.54 3.78
C CYS A 825 30.03 14.07 3.54
N ILE A 826 29.75 13.74 2.28
CA ILE A 826 29.52 12.37 1.80
C ILE A 826 30.71 11.96 0.94
N ALA A 827 31.29 10.78 1.19
CA ALA A 827 32.39 10.25 0.40
C ALA A 827 31.92 9.70 -0.96
N MET A 828 32.71 9.94 -2.01
CA MET A 828 32.50 9.41 -3.35
C MET A 828 33.22 8.07 -3.60
N ASP A 829 34.03 7.60 -2.65
CA ASP A 829 34.76 6.33 -2.69
C ASP A 829 35.07 5.87 -1.24
N GLY A 830 35.74 4.72 -1.07
CA GLY A 830 36.05 4.08 0.20
C GLY A 830 36.67 5.01 1.26
N THR A 831 36.16 4.89 2.48
CA THR A 831 36.59 5.67 3.67
C THR A 831 37.55 4.90 4.58
N GLU A 832 37.77 3.62 4.27
CA GLU A 832 38.71 2.71 4.91
C GLU A 832 40.13 3.27 4.82
N GLY A 833 40.74 3.55 5.96
CA GLY A 833 42.08 4.17 6.06
C GLY A 833 42.07 5.64 6.47
N LEU A 834 40.93 6.35 6.42
CA LEU A 834 40.84 7.74 6.89
C LEU A 834 41.09 7.84 8.39
N VAL A 835 41.95 8.79 8.79
CA VAL A 835 42.31 9.06 10.19
C VAL A 835 41.84 10.46 10.60
N ARG A 836 41.29 10.59 11.81
CA ARG A 836 40.93 11.90 12.38
C ARG A 836 42.15 12.80 12.46
N GLY A 837 42.00 14.05 12.04
CA GLY A 837 43.09 15.03 11.92
C GLY A 837 43.77 15.08 10.55
N ALA A 838 43.47 14.16 9.63
CA ALA A 838 43.92 14.27 8.24
C ALA A 838 43.33 15.52 7.56
N THR A 839 44.09 16.13 6.63
CA THR A 839 43.71 17.37 5.95
C THR A 839 42.73 17.12 4.81
N ALA A 840 41.62 17.87 4.80
CA ALA A 840 40.67 17.92 3.69
C ALA A 840 40.59 19.36 3.17
N THR A 841 41.00 19.57 1.92
CA THR A 841 41.11 20.90 1.28
C THR A 841 39.86 21.18 0.43
N ASP A 842 39.29 22.40 0.53
CA ASP A 842 38.16 22.84 -0.31
C ASP A 842 38.63 23.15 -1.73
N THR A 843 37.96 22.58 -2.74
CA THR A 843 38.25 22.89 -4.15
C THR A 843 37.59 24.19 -4.63
N GLY A 844 36.74 24.81 -3.81
CA GLY A 844 36.03 26.05 -4.10
C GLY A 844 34.92 25.90 -5.15
N ASN A 845 34.63 24.66 -5.58
CA ASN A 845 33.69 24.32 -6.64
C ASN A 845 32.94 23.02 -6.30
N PRO A 846 31.81 22.71 -6.97
CA PRO A 846 31.24 21.36 -6.99
C PRO A 846 32.16 20.33 -7.65
N ILE A 847 31.73 19.05 -7.72
CA ILE A 847 32.47 18.00 -8.43
C ILE A 847 32.55 18.36 -9.92
N MET A 848 33.77 18.59 -10.44
CA MET A 848 34.06 19.04 -11.80
C MET A 848 34.60 17.91 -12.71
N ILE A 849 33.78 17.46 -13.67
CA ILE A 849 34.08 16.32 -14.56
C ILE A 849 34.60 16.79 -15.93
N PRO A 850 35.40 15.98 -16.66
CA PRO A 850 35.76 16.27 -18.05
C PRO A 850 34.56 16.07 -18.99
N VAL A 851 34.43 16.92 -20.01
CA VAL A 851 33.33 16.86 -21.00
C VAL A 851 33.83 17.08 -22.43
N GLY A 852 32.98 16.72 -23.40
CA GLY A 852 33.21 16.89 -24.84
C GLY A 852 33.85 15.68 -25.52
N PRO A 853 34.15 15.75 -26.83
CA PRO A 853 34.37 14.57 -27.68
C PRO A 853 35.42 13.56 -27.20
N GLY A 854 36.39 13.98 -26.38
CA GLY A 854 37.35 13.06 -25.76
C GLY A 854 36.78 12.10 -24.72
N THR A 855 35.53 12.25 -24.29
CA THR A 855 34.80 11.28 -23.45
C THR A 855 34.16 10.15 -24.26
N LEU A 856 34.07 10.29 -25.59
CA LEU A 856 33.47 9.27 -26.46
C LEU A 856 34.38 8.04 -26.55
N GLY A 857 33.78 6.86 -26.46
CA GLY A 857 34.47 5.58 -26.38
C GLY A 857 35.30 5.38 -25.10
N ARG A 858 35.10 6.20 -24.06
CA ARG A 858 35.79 6.12 -22.75
C ARG A 858 34.81 5.69 -21.64
N ILE A 859 35.36 5.08 -20.58
CA ILE A 859 34.63 4.78 -19.34
C ILE A 859 35.18 5.64 -18.20
N MET A 860 34.29 6.32 -17.46
CA MET A 860 34.65 7.11 -16.26
C MET A 860 33.78 6.77 -15.04
N ASN A 861 34.30 7.05 -13.86
CA ASN A 861 33.57 6.97 -12.59
C ASN A 861 32.74 8.25 -12.32
N VAL A 862 32.10 8.31 -11.15
CA VAL A 862 31.33 9.48 -10.67
C VAL A 862 32.13 10.80 -10.63
N THR A 863 33.42 10.78 -10.29
CA THR A 863 34.28 11.98 -10.23
C THR A 863 34.83 12.41 -11.60
N GLY A 864 34.54 11.65 -12.66
CA GLY A 864 35.02 11.90 -14.02
C GLY A 864 36.46 11.44 -14.26
N ASP A 865 36.99 10.57 -13.39
CA ASP A 865 38.29 9.93 -13.54
C ASP A 865 38.13 8.61 -14.35
N PRO A 866 39.06 8.28 -15.28
CA PRO A 866 38.91 7.13 -16.18
C PRO A 866 39.12 5.79 -15.46
N ILE A 867 38.27 4.82 -15.79
CA ILE A 867 38.30 3.45 -15.23
C ILE A 867 38.45 2.35 -16.32
N ASP A 868 38.87 2.73 -17.53
CA ASP A 868 39.06 1.85 -18.69
C ASP A 868 40.53 1.51 -19.00
N GLU A 869 41.45 1.79 -18.06
CA GLU A 869 42.91 1.64 -18.15
C GLU A 869 43.60 2.40 -19.31
N ARG A 870 42.87 3.11 -20.19
CA ARG A 870 43.40 3.81 -21.38
C ARG A 870 44.01 5.19 -21.08
N GLY A 871 44.47 5.39 -19.84
CA GLY A 871 45.09 6.63 -19.35
C GLY A 871 44.12 7.83 -19.29
N PRO A 872 44.63 9.05 -19.04
CA PRO A 872 43.79 10.24 -18.85
C PRO A 872 42.81 10.54 -20.01
N ILE A 873 41.62 11.05 -19.67
CA ILE A 873 40.66 11.58 -20.66
C ILE A 873 41.18 12.93 -21.18
N LYS A 874 41.39 13.04 -22.49
CA LYS A 874 41.77 14.30 -23.14
C LYS A 874 40.54 15.22 -23.18
N HIS A 875 40.60 16.35 -22.49
CA HIS A 875 39.50 17.30 -22.39
C HIS A 875 40.00 18.75 -22.45
N THR A 876 39.17 19.64 -22.98
CA THR A 876 39.44 21.09 -23.06
C THR A 876 38.62 21.89 -22.04
N LYS A 877 37.51 21.31 -21.55
CA LYS A 877 36.57 21.91 -20.60
C LYS A 877 36.24 20.91 -19.50
N LYS A 878 35.89 21.45 -18.33
CA LYS A 878 35.21 20.72 -17.25
C LYS A 878 33.90 21.43 -16.89
N LEU A 879 32.92 20.67 -16.42
CA LEU A 879 31.62 21.18 -15.96
C LEU A 879 31.26 20.59 -14.58
N PRO A 880 30.47 21.30 -13.75
CA PRO A 880 29.98 20.78 -12.48
C PRO A 880 28.86 19.77 -12.72
N ILE A 881 28.80 18.70 -11.92
CA ILE A 881 27.67 17.73 -12.01
C ILE A 881 26.32 18.34 -11.58
N HIS A 882 26.37 19.40 -10.75
CA HIS A 882 25.23 20.16 -10.28
C HIS A 882 25.04 21.41 -11.14
N ALA A 883 23.91 21.49 -11.84
CA ALA A 883 23.54 22.61 -12.69
C ALA A 883 22.02 22.88 -12.58
N ASP A 884 21.60 24.13 -12.79
CA ASP A 884 20.19 24.50 -12.91
C ASP A 884 19.61 24.00 -14.25
N PRO A 885 18.32 23.63 -14.32
CA PRO A 885 17.68 23.22 -15.57
C PRO A 885 17.54 24.40 -16.57
N PRO A 886 17.51 24.13 -17.89
CA PRO A 886 17.38 25.17 -18.92
C PRO A 886 16.15 26.05 -18.72
N ALA A 887 16.30 27.38 -18.91
CA ALA A 887 15.20 28.30 -18.65
C ALA A 887 14.04 28.09 -19.63
N PHE A 888 12.80 28.36 -19.20
CA PHE A 888 11.60 28.17 -20.04
C PHE A 888 11.64 28.94 -21.38
N THR A 889 12.40 30.03 -21.46
CA THR A 889 12.64 30.78 -22.71
C THR A 889 13.60 30.11 -23.69
N GLU A 890 14.36 29.12 -23.25
CA GLU A 890 15.39 28.39 -24.01
C GLU A 890 14.91 27.00 -24.46
N GLN A 891 13.81 26.50 -23.88
CA GLN A 891 13.17 25.24 -24.24
C GLN A 891 12.34 25.36 -25.53
N SER A 892 12.23 24.27 -26.30
CA SER A 892 11.32 24.22 -27.46
C SER A 892 9.89 23.90 -27.05
N THR A 893 8.92 24.40 -27.82
CA THR A 893 7.49 24.07 -27.68
C THR A 893 6.96 23.19 -28.82
N SER A 894 7.83 22.67 -29.70
CA SER A 894 7.44 21.70 -30.73
C SER A 894 7.38 20.28 -30.17
N ALA A 895 6.25 19.60 -30.37
CA ALA A 895 6.13 18.17 -30.11
C ALA A 895 6.56 17.42 -31.38
N GLU A 896 7.71 16.75 -31.32
CA GLU A 896 8.31 16.01 -32.44
C GLU A 896 8.54 14.55 -32.04
N VAL A 897 8.24 13.62 -32.97
CA VAL A 897 8.43 12.19 -32.75
C VAL A 897 9.85 11.78 -33.13
N LEU A 898 10.56 11.14 -32.19
CA LEU A 898 11.84 10.51 -32.43
C LEU A 898 11.62 9.11 -33.01
N VAL A 899 11.73 9.00 -34.34
CA VAL A 899 11.60 7.72 -35.07
C VAL A 899 12.78 6.81 -34.71
N THR A 900 12.51 5.70 -34.04
CA THR A 900 13.52 4.75 -33.54
C THR A 900 13.95 3.70 -34.58
N GLY A 901 13.16 3.55 -35.64
CA GLY A 901 13.29 2.48 -36.63
C GLY A 901 12.77 1.13 -36.13
N ILE A 902 12.11 1.08 -34.97
CA ILE A 902 11.55 -0.14 -34.34
C ILE A 902 10.03 -0.10 -34.45
N LYS A 903 9.45 -0.97 -35.28
CA LYS A 903 8.02 -0.95 -35.68
C LYS A 903 7.03 -0.81 -34.53
N VAL A 904 7.19 -1.62 -33.47
CA VAL A 904 6.27 -1.63 -32.33
C VAL A 904 6.36 -0.35 -31.50
N VAL A 905 7.55 0.25 -31.39
CA VAL A 905 7.75 1.54 -30.72
C VAL A 905 7.14 2.64 -31.59
N ASP A 906 7.59 2.76 -32.83
CA ASP A 906 7.22 3.88 -33.70
C ASP A 906 5.72 3.89 -34.04
N LEU A 907 5.06 2.72 -34.12
CA LEU A 907 3.63 2.63 -34.35
C LEU A 907 2.80 2.88 -33.07
N LEU A 908 3.10 2.16 -31.96
CA LEU A 908 2.18 2.07 -30.80
C LEU A 908 2.63 2.86 -29.57
N ALA A 909 3.93 3.10 -29.40
CA ALA A 909 4.48 3.87 -28.27
C ALA A 909 5.52 4.91 -28.75
N PRO A 910 5.19 5.78 -29.73
CA PRO A 910 6.16 6.66 -30.38
C PRO A 910 6.86 7.58 -29.38
N TYR A 911 8.20 7.67 -29.45
CA TYR A 911 9.00 8.45 -28.50
C TYR A 911 8.99 9.94 -28.85
N ALA A 912 9.07 10.78 -27.81
CA ALA A 912 9.16 12.24 -27.95
C ALA A 912 10.63 12.69 -28.04
N ARG A 913 10.95 13.59 -28.96
CA ARG A 913 12.27 14.26 -29.03
C ARG A 913 12.45 15.17 -27.81
N GLY A 914 13.44 14.86 -26.97
CA GLY A 914 13.66 15.47 -25.67
C GLY A 914 12.80 14.91 -24.53
N GLY A 915 12.03 13.86 -24.80
CA GLY A 915 11.14 13.24 -23.81
C GLY A 915 11.82 12.25 -22.89
N LYS A 916 11.06 11.80 -21.88
CA LYS A 916 11.50 10.82 -20.87
C LYS A 916 10.73 9.51 -21.05
N ILE A 917 11.44 8.42 -21.32
CA ILE A 917 10.88 7.10 -21.62
C ILE A 917 11.22 6.12 -20.50
N GLY A 918 10.20 5.49 -19.91
CA GLY A 918 10.39 4.37 -18.99
C GLY A 918 10.44 3.05 -19.74
N LEU A 919 11.54 2.30 -19.59
CA LEU A 919 11.69 0.94 -20.11
C LEU A 919 11.46 -0.07 -18.98
N PHE A 920 10.43 -0.89 -19.12
CA PHE A 920 9.99 -1.86 -18.13
C PHE A 920 10.27 -3.29 -18.60
N GLY A 921 10.38 -4.21 -17.63
CA GLY A 921 10.48 -5.64 -17.90
C GLY A 921 11.34 -6.37 -16.88
N GLY A 922 11.08 -7.67 -16.71
CA GLY A 922 11.82 -8.53 -15.80
C GLY A 922 13.26 -8.83 -16.25
N ALA A 923 13.92 -9.75 -15.55
CA ALA A 923 15.16 -10.34 -16.04
C ALA A 923 14.88 -11.29 -17.23
N GLY A 924 15.73 -11.24 -18.26
CA GLY A 924 15.67 -12.12 -19.43
C GLY A 924 14.87 -11.61 -20.64
N VAL A 925 14.00 -10.61 -20.50
CA VAL A 925 13.10 -10.14 -21.58
C VAL A 925 13.76 -9.26 -22.68
N GLY A 926 15.10 -9.22 -22.74
CA GLY A 926 15.84 -8.52 -23.80
C GLY A 926 16.12 -7.03 -23.60
N LYS A 927 15.98 -6.46 -22.39
CA LYS A 927 16.21 -5.02 -22.09
C LYS A 927 17.52 -4.46 -22.65
N THR A 928 18.65 -5.14 -22.39
CA THR A 928 19.98 -4.70 -22.85
C THR A 928 20.09 -4.67 -24.38
N VAL A 929 19.58 -5.73 -25.04
CA VAL A 929 19.54 -5.87 -26.51
C VAL A 929 18.69 -4.76 -27.15
N PHE A 930 17.58 -4.39 -26.50
CA PHE A 930 16.71 -3.29 -26.93
C PHE A 930 17.38 -1.91 -26.77
N ILE A 931 18.10 -1.67 -25.67
CA ILE A 931 18.91 -0.46 -25.46
C ILE A 931 20.04 -0.38 -26.51
N GLN A 932 20.73 -1.48 -26.77
CA GLN A 932 21.80 -1.56 -27.77
C GLN A 932 21.30 -1.29 -29.19
N GLU A 933 20.14 -1.85 -29.59
CA GLU A 933 19.57 -1.56 -30.91
C GLU A 933 19.14 -0.10 -31.05
N LEU A 934 18.60 0.53 -29.98
CA LEU A 934 18.31 1.97 -30.00
C LEU A 934 19.58 2.82 -30.19
N ILE A 935 20.67 2.51 -29.49
CA ILE A 935 21.97 3.19 -29.66
C ILE A 935 22.47 3.00 -31.11
N ASN A 936 22.46 1.77 -31.61
CA ASN A 936 22.85 1.40 -32.98
C ASN A 936 22.03 2.16 -34.04
N ASN A 937 20.71 2.20 -33.90
CA ASN A 937 19.81 2.82 -34.87
C ASN A 937 19.98 4.33 -34.91
N ILE A 938 20.07 5.00 -33.75
CA ILE A 938 20.23 6.46 -33.70
C ILE A 938 21.64 6.88 -34.18
N ALA A 939 22.68 6.13 -33.80
CA ALA A 939 24.04 6.36 -34.29
C ALA A 939 24.17 6.27 -35.83
N LYS A 940 23.35 5.41 -36.47
CA LYS A 940 23.31 5.17 -37.93
C LYS A 940 22.34 6.07 -38.69
N ALA A 941 21.15 6.34 -38.16
CA ALA A 941 20.07 7.05 -38.87
C ALA A 941 20.02 8.56 -38.60
N HIS A 942 20.26 8.99 -37.35
CA HIS A 942 20.10 10.39 -36.93
C HIS A 942 21.43 11.11 -36.65
N GLY A 943 22.54 10.37 -36.62
CA GLY A 943 23.89 10.93 -36.55
C GLY A 943 24.37 11.31 -35.14
N GLY A 944 23.45 11.62 -34.21
CA GLY A 944 23.73 12.12 -32.86
C GLY A 944 24.48 11.16 -31.92
N PHE A 945 24.73 11.64 -30.70
CA PHE A 945 25.53 10.96 -29.68
C PHE A 945 24.67 10.21 -28.65
N SER A 946 25.28 9.29 -27.92
CA SER A 946 24.68 8.60 -26.77
C SER A 946 25.55 8.73 -25.51
N VAL A 947 24.90 8.79 -24.35
CA VAL A 947 25.55 8.66 -23.05
C VAL A 947 24.84 7.55 -22.28
N PHE A 948 25.59 6.55 -21.82
CA PHE A 948 25.07 5.46 -21.01
C PHE A 948 25.59 5.58 -19.58
N THR A 949 24.65 5.54 -18.63
CA THR A 949 24.91 5.76 -17.20
C THR A 949 24.50 4.53 -16.40
N GLY A 950 25.50 3.74 -15.97
CA GLY A 950 25.32 2.57 -15.12
C GLY A 950 25.26 2.97 -13.64
N VAL A 951 24.07 2.93 -13.04
CA VAL A 951 23.80 3.36 -11.67
C VAL A 951 23.67 2.16 -10.75
N GLY A 952 24.70 1.88 -9.95
CA GLY A 952 24.72 0.69 -9.08
C GLY A 952 24.75 -0.60 -9.88
N GLU A 953 25.53 -0.61 -10.96
CA GLU A 953 25.69 -1.76 -11.87
C GLU A 953 26.76 -2.73 -11.36
N ARG A 954 26.69 -4.00 -11.81
CA ARG A 954 27.75 -4.97 -11.51
C ARG A 954 28.91 -4.78 -12.48
N THR A 955 30.14 -4.87 -11.97
CA THR A 955 31.38 -4.74 -12.77
C THR A 955 31.40 -5.68 -13.98
N ARG A 956 30.84 -6.90 -13.84
CA ARG A 956 30.64 -7.84 -14.96
C ARG A 956 29.69 -7.29 -16.02
N GLU A 957 28.49 -6.86 -15.63
CA GLU A 957 27.46 -6.38 -16.56
C GLU A 957 27.90 -5.13 -17.33
N GLY A 958 28.62 -4.21 -16.68
CA GLY A 958 29.23 -3.06 -17.36
C GLY A 958 30.38 -3.43 -18.32
N ASN A 959 31.19 -4.45 -17.97
CA ASN A 959 32.29 -4.92 -18.81
C ASN A 959 31.81 -5.70 -20.04
N ASP A 960 30.82 -6.58 -19.85
CA ASP A 960 30.19 -7.34 -20.93
C ASP A 960 29.56 -6.36 -21.94
N LEU A 961 28.81 -5.35 -21.47
CA LEU A 961 28.23 -4.30 -22.30
C LEU A 961 29.29 -3.49 -23.08
N TYR A 962 30.44 -3.19 -22.47
CA TYR A 962 31.54 -2.47 -23.13
C TYR A 962 32.16 -3.29 -24.28
N HIS A 963 32.31 -4.61 -24.12
CA HIS A 963 32.78 -5.49 -25.19
C HIS A 963 31.73 -5.72 -26.27
N GLU A 964 30.45 -5.92 -25.91
CA GLU A 964 29.35 -6.03 -26.88
C GLU A 964 29.24 -4.75 -27.76
N MET A 965 29.48 -3.56 -27.18
CA MET A 965 29.57 -2.31 -27.94
C MET A 965 30.82 -2.21 -28.85
N GLN A 966 31.91 -2.92 -28.54
CA GLN A 966 33.09 -3.02 -29.42
C GLN A 966 32.82 -3.97 -30.59
N GLU A 967 32.27 -5.15 -30.32
CA GLU A 967 31.94 -6.15 -31.35
C GLU A 967 30.89 -5.62 -32.34
N THR A 968 29.88 -4.89 -31.85
CA THR A 968 28.89 -4.20 -32.69
C THR A 968 29.40 -2.92 -33.36
N SER A 969 30.67 -2.55 -33.15
CA SER A 969 31.34 -1.36 -33.73
C SER A 969 30.73 0.00 -33.35
N VAL A 970 29.95 0.04 -32.26
CA VAL A 970 29.41 1.26 -31.63
C VAL A 970 30.51 2.03 -30.88
N ILE A 971 31.44 1.27 -30.28
CA ILE A 971 32.72 1.76 -29.74
C ILE A 971 33.84 1.28 -30.67
N GLN A 972 34.64 2.22 -31.14
CA GLN A 972 35.80 1.95 -31.98
C GLN A 972 37.03 2.50 -31.27
N LEU A 973 37.95 1.62 -30.87
CA LEU A 973 39.10 1.99 -30.01
C LEU A 973 40.09 2.94 -30.71
N ASP A 974 40.22 2.79 -32.03
CA ASP A 974 41.07 3.59 -32.92
C ASP A 974 40.24 4.45 -33.92
N GLY A 975 38.94 4.65 -33.66
CA GLY A 975 37.99 5.31 -34.56
C GLY A 975 36.99 6.23 -33.85
N GLU A 976 36.04 6.77 -34.60
CA GLU A 976 35.04 7.72 -34.09
C GLU A 976 33.89 7.00 -33.37
N SER A 977 34.10 6.74 -32.07
CA SER A 977 33.05 6.23 -31.16
C SER A 977 31.94 7.27 -30.96
N LYS A 978 30.68 6.84 -30.85
CA LYS A 978 29.52 7.74 -30.65
C LYS A 978 28.85 7.67 -29.27
N VAL A 979 29.37 6.84 -28.36
CA VAL A 979 28.84 6.67 -27.01
C VAL A 979 29.87 7.02 -25.94
N ALA A 980 29.46 7.71 -24.87
CA ALA A 980 30.25 7.87 -23.65
C ALA A 980 29.67 7.00 -22.52
N LEU A 981 30.54 6.40 -21.69
CA LEU A 981 30.15 5.50 -20.60
C LEU A 981 30.51 6.10 -19.24
N VAL A 982 29.53 6.14 -18.34
CA VAL A 982 29.70 6.57 -16.95
C VAL A 982 29.16 5.47 -16.04
N PHE A 983 29.94 5.00 -15.07
CA PHE A 983 29.51 3.97 -14.13
C PHE A 983 29.73 4.38 -12.67
N GLY A 984 28.85 3.88 -11.82
CA GLY A 984 29.06 3.77 -10.37
C GLY A 984 28.65 2.36 -9.94
N GLN A 985 29.56 1.62 -9.34
CA GLN A 985 29.43 0.18 -9.11
C GLN A 985 28.52 -0.17 -7.91
N MET A 986 28.00 -1.39 -7.85
CA MET A 986 27.24 -1.89 -6.69
C MET A 986 28.02 -1.79 -5.37
N ASN A 987 29.33 -1.96 -5.41
CA ASN A 987 30.25 -1.93 -4.26
C ASN A 987 30.75 -0.53 -3.86
N GLU A 988 30.44 0.51 -4.64
CA GLU A 988 30.80 1.89 -4.27
C GLU A 988 29.86 2.46 -3.19
N PRO A 989 30.30 3.48 -2.42
CA PRO A 989 29.47 4.13 -1.42
C PRO A 989 28.17 4.73 -1.99
N PRO A 990 27.12 4.89 -1.17
CA PRO A 990 25.87 5.51 -1.61
C PRO A 990 26.03 6.92 -2.17
N GLY A 991 27.08 7.66 -1.76
CA GLY A 991 27.43 8.97 -2.35
C GLY A 991 27.68 8.90 -3.85
N ALA A 992 28.52 7.96 -4.31
CA ALA A 992 28.81 7.77 -5.73
C ALA A 992 27.55 7.42 -6.53
N ARG A 993 26.79 6.43 -6.03
CA ARG A 993 25.58 5.91 -6.66
C ARG A 993 24.46 6.97 -6.71
N ALA A 994 24.41 7.90 -5.76
CA ALA A 994 23.50 9.05 -5.73
C ALA A 994 23.97 10.26 -6.58
N ARG A 995 25.10 10.17 -7.28
CA ARG A 995 25.67 11.27 -8.09
C ARG A 995 26.00 10.88 -9.53
N VAL A 996 26.28 9.61 -9.82
CA VAL A 996 26.64 9.13 -11.17
C VAL A 996 25.62 9.49 -12.27
N ALA A 997 24.32 9.50 -11.96
CA ALA A 997 23.26 9.94 -12.88
C ALA A 997 23.44 11.41 -13.32
N LEU A 998 23.89 12.28 -12.41
CA LEU A 998 24.19 13.68 -12.69
C LEU A 998 25.49 13.82 -13.51
N THR A 999 26.48 12.96 -13.27
CA THR A 999 27.71 12.88 -14.07
C THR A 999 27.40 12.56 -15.54
N GLY A 1000 26.60 11.52 -15.81
CA GLY A 1000 26.17 11.16 -17.17
C GLY A 1000 25.33 12.25 -17.84
N LEU A 1001 24.37 12.81 -17.12
CA LEU A 1001 23.55 13.95 -17.59
C LEU A 1001 24.40 15.16 -17.98
N THR A 1002 25.42 15.50 -17.19
CA THR A 1002 26.31 16.65 -17.45
C THR A 1002 27.16 16.46 -18.71
N VAL A 1003 27.51 15.21 -19.07
CA VAL A 1003 28.15 14.90 -20.36
C VAL A 1003 27.16 15.11 -21.52
N ALA A 1004 25.89 14.68 -21.36
CA ALA A 1004 24.85 14.88 -22.37
C ALA A 1004 24.49 16.37 -22.58
N GLU A 1005 24.45 17.17 -21.51
CA GLU A 1005 24.19 18.61 -21.58
C GLU A 1005 25.27 19.38 -22.34
N TYR A 1006 26.54 19.01 -22.21
CA TYR A 1006 27.59 19.60 -23.03
C TYR A 1006 27.31 19.41 -24.53
N PHE A 1007 26.94 18.19 -24.95
CA PHE A 1007 26.66 17.91 -26.37
C PHE A 1007 25.37 18.62 -26.86
N ARG A 1008 24.35 18.76 -26.00
CA ARG A 1008 23.15 19.56 -26.31
C ARG A 1008 23.46 21.05 -26.46
N ASP A 1009 24.13 21.64 -25.47
CA ASP A 1009 24.15 23.09 -25.27
C ASP A 1009 25.39 23.80 -25.83
N GLU A 1010 26.51 23.09 -26.02
CA GLU A 1010 27.72 23.64 -26.67
C GLU A 1010 27.82 23.18 -28.13
N GLU A 1011 27.53 21.90 -28.41
CA GLU A 1011 27.67 21.32 -29.77
C GLU A 1011 26.36 21.22 -30.55
N GLY A 1012 25.21 21.55 -29.96
CA GLY A 1012 23.91 21.61 -30.64
C GLY A 1012 23.40 20.26 -31.14
N GLN A 1013 23.72 19.18 -30.43
CA GLN A 1013 23.38 17.82 -30.82
C GLN A 1013 22.07 17.32 -30.21
N ASP A 1014 21.42 16.37 -30.88
CA ASP A 1014 20.46 15.48 -30.25
C ASP A 1014 21.21 14.31 -29.59
N VAL A 1015 20.89 14.05 -28.32
CA VAL A 1015 21.60 13.10 -27.46
C VAL A 1015 20.61 12.11 -26.86
N LEU A 1016 20.95 10.81 -26.91
CA LEU A 1016 20.28 9.79 -26.09
C LEU A 1016 20.97 9.65 -24.73
N LEU A 1017 20.23 9.81 -23.64
CA LEU A 1017 20.70 9.57 -22.27
C LEU A 1017 20.06 8.30 -21.69
N PHE A 1018 20.84 7.22 -21.62
CA PHE A 1018 20.44 5.98 -20.98
C PHE A 1018 20.80 5.99 -19.49
N ILE A 1019 19.84 5.60 -18.66
CA ILE A 1019 20.03 5.44 -17.21
C ILE A 1019 19.54 4.04 -16.82
N ASP A 1020 20.47 3.12 -16.55
CA ASP A 1020 20.17 1.82 -15.94
C ASP A 1020 20.93 1.71 -14.61
N ASN A 1021 20.31 1.78 -13.42
CA ASN A 1021 18.87 1.85 -13.16
C ASN A 1021 18.46 3.10 -12.37
N ILE A 1022 17.42 3.80 -12.81
CA ILE A 1022 16.90 5.00 -12.10
C ILE A 1022 16.33 4.66 -10.70
N PHE A 1023 15.92 3.41 -10.48
CA PHE A 1023 15.59 2.92 -9.14
C PHE A 1023 16.82 2.91 -8.20
N ARG A 1024 18.01 2.56 -8.69
CA ARG A 1024 19.25 2.53 -7.90
C ARG A 1024 19.72 3.93 -7.50
N PHE A 1025 19.54 4.92 -8.37
CA PHE A 1025 19.73 6.34 -8.02
C PHE A 1025 18.86 6.72 -6.81
N THR A 1026 17.59 6.34 -6.85
CA THR A 1026 16.64 6.60 -5.75
C THR A 1026 17.01 5.86 -4.47
N GLN A 1027 17.36 4.57 -4.55
CA GLN A 1027 17.82 3.78 -3.41
C GLN A 1027 19.05 4.41 -2.75
N ALA A 1028 20.04 4.82 -3.54
CA ALA A 1028 21.24 5.50 -3.04
C ALA A 1028 20.90 6.84 -2.35
N GLY A 1029 19.89 7.57 -2.85
CA GLY A 1029 19.36 8.77 -2.20
C GLY A 1029 18.74 8.50 -0.82
N SER A 1030 18.03 7.39 -0.64
CA SER A 1030 17.52 6.94 0.67
C SER A 1030 18.67 6.63 1.64
N GLU A 1031 19.66 5.85 1.19
CA GLU A 1031 20.84 5.50 1.97
C GLU A 1031 21.66 6.75 2.40
N VAL A 1032 21.88 7.69 1.48
CA VAL A 1032 22.47 9.02 1.80
C VAL A 1032 21.64 9.78 2.82
N SER A 1033 20.31 9.81 2.67
CA SER A 1033 19.43 10.56 3.57
C SER A 1033 19.41 10.00 4.99
N ALA A 1034 19.43 8.67 5.14
CA ALA A 1034 19.55 7.99 6.42
C ALA A 1034 20.91 8.29 7.08
N LEU A 1035 22.00 8.25 6.30
CA LEU A 1035 23.35 8.61 6.75
C LEU A 1035 23.47 10.07 7.20
N LEU A 1036 22.73 10.99 6.58
CA LEU A 1036 22.65 12.40 7.02
C LEU A 1036 21.80 12.60 8.29
N GLY A 1037 21.12 11.56 8.79
CA GLY A 1037 20.23 11.64 9.96
C GLY A 1037 18.88 12.29 9.66
N ARG A 1038 18.48 12.39 8.39
CA ARG A 1038 17.15 12.88 8.01
C ARG A 1038 16.11 11.79 8.27
N ILE A 1039 14.99 12.16 8.89
CA ILE A 1039 13.86 11.23 9.10
C ILE A 1039 13.35 10.76 7.73
N PRO A 1040 13.28 9.44 7.45
CA PRO A 1040 12.72 8.93 6.21
C PRO A 1040 11.24 9.29 6.07
N SER A 1041 10.82 9.47 4.82
CA SER A 1041 9.41 9.69 4.44
C SER A 1041 8.67 8.36 4.22
N ALA A 1042 7.63 8.35 3.40
CA ALA A 1042 6.91 7.14 3.02
C ALA A 1042 7.89 6.04 2.56
N VAL A 1043 7.58 4.79 2.94
CA VAL A 1043 8.33 3.56 2.57
C VAL A 1043 9.73 3.43 3.17
N GLY A 1044 10.37 4.53 3.58
CA GLY A 1044 11.80 4.59 3.92
C GLY A 1044 12.63 5.41 2.93
N TYR A 1045 12.02 6.04 1.92
CA TYR A 1045 12.73 6.94 1.00
C TYR A 1045 13.01 8.31 1.62
N GLN A 1046 14.01 8.99 1.06
CA GLN A 1046 14.40 10.33 1.49
C GLN A 1046 13.26 11.35 1.34
N PRO A 1047 13.03 12.25 2.32
CA PRO A 1047 11.98 13.27 2.22
C PRO A 1047 12.22 14.29 1.10
N THR A 1048 13.42 14.30 0.50
CA THR A 1048 13.78 15.12 -0.66
C THR A 1048 13.50 14.43 -2.01
N LEU A 1049 12.97 13.19 -2.06
CA LEU A 1049 12.90 12.36 -3.27
C LEU A 1049 12.28 13.10 -4.48
N ALA A 1050 11.12 13.73 -4.31
CA ALA A 1050 10.46 14.46 -5.39
C ALA A 1050 11.26 15.69 -5.88
N VAL A 1051 12.12 16.27 -5.03
CA VAL A 1051 13.01 17.38 -5.38
C VAL A 1051 14.28 16.86 -6.06
N ASP A 1052 14.91 15.83 -5.50
CA ASP A 1052 16.15 15.22 -6.04
C ASP A 1052 15.89 14.61 -7.43
N MET A 1053 14.76 13.91 -7.60
CA MET A 1053 14.30 13.39 -8.88
C MET A 1053 13.91 14.53 -9.84
N GLY A 1054 13.14 15.52 -9.37
CA GLY A 1054 12.70 16.65 -10.18
C GLY A 1054 13.87 17.45 -10.77
N LEU A 1055 14.88 17.79 -9.95
CA LEU A 1055 16.06 18.53 -10.41
C LEU A 1055 16.87 17.78 -11.48
N MET A 1056 16.91 16.45 -11.43
CA MET A 1056 17.51 15.63 -12.48
C MET A 1056 16.63 15.55 -13.74
N GLN A 1057 15.32 15.32 -13.57
CA GLN A 1057 14.41 15.12 -14.71
C GLN A 1057 14.16 16.43 -15.48
N GLU A 1058 14.07 17.59 -14.83
CA GLU A 1058 13.80 18.87 -15.53
C GLU A 1058 15.01 19.42 -16.31
N ARG A 1059 16.21 18.88 -16.08
CA ARG A 1059 17.39 19.09 -16.95
C ARG A 1059 17.29 18.32 -18.28
N ILE A 1060 16.52 17.24 -18.33
CA ILE A 1060 16.24 16.44 -19.53
C ILE A 1060 15.09 17.11 -20.31
N THR A 1061 15.43 17.80 -21.40
CA THR A 1061 14.48 18.55 -22.25
C THR A 1061 15.12 18.92 -23.60
N THR A 1062 14.30 19.38 -24.55
CA THR A 1062 14.71 19.99 -25.83
C THR A 1062 14.90 21.50 -25.65
N THR A 1063 16.07 22.01 -26.01
CA THR A 1063 16.37 23.44 -26.10
C THR A 1063 16.31 23.92 -27.55
N GLN A 1064 16.42 25.23 -27.78
CA GLN A 1064 16.57 25.82 -29.13
C GLN A 1064 17.85 25.38 -29.88
N LYS A 1065 18.76 24.64 -29.22
CA LYS A 1065 20.02 24.15 -29.80
C LYS A 1065 20.01 22.66 -30.15
N GLY A 1066 19.33 21.83 -29.37
CA GLY A 1066 19.33 20.37 -29.47
C GLY A 1066 18.49 19.73 -28.37
N SER A 1067 18.44 18.40 -28.28
CA SER A 1067 17.65 17.68 -27.26
C SER A 1067 18.45 16.64 -26.48
N ILE A 1068 18.01 16.38 -25.24
CA ILE A 1068 18.37 15.14 -24.52
C ILE A 1068 17.09 14.30 -24.41
N THR A 1069 17.02 13.22 -25.17
CA THR A 1069 15.94 12.22 -25.03
C THR A 1069 16.44 11.12 -24.11
N SER A 1070 15.70 10.78 -23.05
CA SER A 1070 16.18 9.84 -22.03
C SER A 1070 15.41 8.53 -22.03
N VAL A 1071 16.12 7.41 -22.04
CA VAL A 1071 15.57 6.06 -21.87
C VAL A 1071 16.05 5.52 -20.53
N GLN A 1072 15.12 5.40 -19.59
CA GLN A 1072 15.39 5.08 -18.20
C GLN A 1072 14.84 3.69 -17.92
N ALA A 1073 15.72 2.73 -17.62
CA ALA A 1073 15.29 1.41 -17.21
C ALA A 1073 14.72 1.51 -15.79
N VAL A 1074 13.45 1.17 -15.61
CA VAL A 1074 12.78 1.25 -14.31
C VAL A 1074 12.59 -0.15 -13.74
N TYR A 1075 13.23 -0.42 -12.60
CA TYR A 1075 12.85 -1.56 -11.76
C TYR A 1075 11.63 -1.21 -10.91
N VAL A 1076 10.63 -2.08 -10.90
CA VAL A 1076 9.41 -1.97 -10.10
C VAL A 1076 9.47 -3.04 -9.00
N PRO A 1077 9.64 -2.68 -7.72
CA PRO A 1077 9.81 -3.66 -6.65
C PRO A 1077 8.55 -4.50 -6.41
N ALA A 1078 8.68 -5.83 -6.47
CA ALA A 1078 7.54 -6.78 -6.41
C ALA A 1078 6.37 -6.44 -7.35
N ASP A 1079 6.66 -5.80 -8.49
CA ASP A 1079 5.68 -5.31 -9.46
C ASP A 1079 4.66 -4.30 -8.89
N ASP A 1080 4.93 -3.72 -7.70
CA ASP A 1080 4.17 -2.62 -7.12
C ASP A 1080 4.47 -1.31 -7.89
N LEU A 1081 3.68 -1.09 -8.95
CA LEU A 1081 3.68 0.14 -9.75
C LEU A 1081 3.37 1.39 -8.92
N THR A 1082 2.97 1.23 -7.66
CA THR A 1082 2.80 2.34 -6.75
C THR A 1082 4.03 2.65 -5.90
N ASP A 1083 5.25 2.12 -6.08
CA ASP A 1083 6.37 2.50 -5.18
C ASP A 1083 6.89 3.95 -5.37
N PRO A 1084 7.23 4.73 -4.31
CA PRO A 1084 7.66 6.12 -4.47
C PRO A 1084 8.86 6.31 -5.40
N ALA A 1085 9.76 5.32 -5.52
CA ALA A 1085 10.88 5.42 -6.44
C ALA A 1085 10.46 5.35 -7.93
N PRO A 1086 9.90 4.23 -8.45
CA PRO A 1086 9.42 4.17 -9.81
C PRO A 1086 8.28 5.16 -10.04
N ALA A 1087 7.38 5.38 -9.08
CA ALA A 1087 6.15 6.12 -9.29
C ALA A 1087 6.35 7.66 -9.19
N THR A 1088 7.31 8.16 -8.39
CA THR A 1088 7.83 9.54 -8.57
C THR A 1088 8.50 9.68 -9.94
N THR A 1089 9.32 8.70 -10.35
CA THR A 1089 9.96 8.69 -11.68
C THR A 1089 8.90 8.75 -12.80
N PHE A 1090 7.82 7.96 -12.71
CA PHE A 1090 6.71 7.93 -13.67
C PHE A 1090 6.03 9.28 -13.84
N ALA A 1091 6.11 10.17 -12.85
CA ALA A 1091 5.46 11.47 -12.93
C ALA A 1091 6.05 12.32 -14.08
N HIS A 1092 7.35 12.17 -14.36
CA HIS A 1092 8.05 12.90 -15.41
C HIS A 1092 8.07 12.17 -16.78
N LEU A 1093 7.60 10.92 -16.88
CA LEU A 1093 7.64 10.14 -18.13
C LEU A 1093 6.58 10.56 -19.16
N ASP A 1094 6.98 10.55 -20.44
CA ASP A 1094 6.14 10.83 -21.61
C ASP A 1094 5.70 9.56 -22.37
N ALA A 1095 6.50 8.51 -22.29
CA ALA A 1095 6.20 7.19 -22.86
C ALA A 1095 6.67 6.06 -21.93
N THR A 1096 5.99 4.92 -22.02
CA THR A 1096 6.26 3.71 -21.24
C THR A 1096 6.28 2.50 -22.17
N THR A 1097 7.43 1.84 -22.29
CA THR A 1097 7.61 0.65 -23.14
C THR A 1097 7.76 -0.57 -22.24
N VAL A 1098 6.84 -1.54 -22.36
CA VAL A 1098 6.76 -2.71 -21.48
C VAL A 1098 7.27 -3.94 -22.20
N LEU A 1099 8.40 -4.51 -21.77
CA LEU A 1099 8.88 -5.80 -22.26
C LEU A 1099 8.27 -6.94 -21.42
N SER A 1100 7.29 -7.63 -22.02
CA SER A 1100 6.44 -8.63 -21.37
C SER A 1100 7.03 -10.03 -21.46
N ARG A 1101 6.97 -10.77 -20.35
CA ARG A 1101 7.39 -12.18 -20.26
C ARG A 1101 6.59 -13.06 -21.24
N GLY A 1102 5.27 -12.90 -21.30
CA GLY A 1102 4.43 -13.71 -22.18
C GLY A 1102 4.77 -13.56 -23.67
N ILE A 1103 5.12 -12.35 -24.11
CA ILE A 1103 5.56 -12.10 -25.50
C ILE A 1103 6.92 -12.79 -25.76
N SER A 1104 7.84 -12.76 -24.79
CA SER A 1104 9.14 -13.46 -24.91
C SER A 1104 9.00 -14.99 -24.89
N GLU A 1105 8.02 -15.54 -24.17
CA GLU A 1105 7.72 -16.98 -24.09
C GLU A 1105 7.00 -17.50 -25.34
N LEU A 1106 6.25 -16.64 -26.05
CA LEU A 1106 5.80 -16.88 -27.43
C LEU A 1106 6.93 -16.79 -28.47
N GLY A 1107 8.16 -16.46 -28.04
CA GLY A 1107 9.34 -16.32 -28.91
C GLY A 1107 9.35 -15.04 -29.75
N ILE A 1108 8.56 -14.03 -29.40
CA ILE A 1108 8.40 -12.80 -30.18
C ILE A 1108 9.37 -11.72 -29.67
N TYR A 1109 10.25 -11.23 -30.55
CA TYR A 1109 11.29 -10.25 -30.22
C TYR A 1109 11.29 -9.04 -31.18
N PRO A 1110 11.42 -7.79 -30.70
CA PRO A 1110 11.51 -7.40 -29.28
C PRO A 1110 10.21 -7.71 -28.52
N ALA A 1111 10.32 -8.08 -27.25
CA ALA A 1111 9.20 -8.59 -26.45
C ALA A 1111 8.23 -7.49 -25.93
N VAL A 1112 8.02 -6.43 -26.72
CA VAL A 1112 7.21 -5.27 -26.34
C VAL A 1112 5.72 -5.64 -26.34
N ASP A 1113 5.03 -5.36 -25.24
CA ASP A 1113 3.58 -5.54 -25.16
C ASP A 1113 2.84 -4.38 -25.88
N PRO A 1114 1.99 -4.67 -26.89
CA PRO A 1114 1.30 -3.66 -27.68
C PRO A 1114 0.09 -3.00 -27.00
N LEU A 1115 -0.38 -3.55 -25.88
CA LEU A 1115 -1.54 -3.04 -25.12
C LEU A 1115 -1.11 -2.31 -23.84
N ASP A 1116 -0.05 -2.79 -23.18
CA ASP A 1116 0.49 -2.14 -21.97
C ASP A 1116 1.50 -1.03 -22.26
N SER A 1117 2.16 -1.02 -23.42
CA SER A 1117 3.03 0.09 -23.85
C SER A 1117 2.23 1.28 -24.37
N LYS A 1118 2.58 2.51 -23.94
CA LYS A 1118 1.77 3.73 -24.09
C LYS A 1118 2.66 4.96 -24.31
N SER A 1119 2.17 5.97 -25.04
CA SER A 1119 2.87 7.24 -25.24
C SER A 1119 1.91 8.43 -25.34
N ARG A 1120 2.30 9.58 -24.76
CA ARG A 1120 1.63 10.88 -24.93
C ARG A 1120 1.63 11.38 -26.38
N MET A 1121 2.53 10.87 -27.23
CA MET A 1121 2.63 11.27 -28.63
C MET A 1121 1.67 10.54 -29.56
N LEU A 1122 0.95 9.51 -29.08
CA LEU A 1122 -0.09 8.81 -29.83
C LEU A 1122 -1.42 9.62 -29.85
N ASP A 1123 -1.35 10.84 -30.34
CA ASP A 1123 -2.46 11.78 -30.51
C ASP A 1123 -2.56 12.17 -32.00
N PRO A 1124 -3.76 12.19 -32.62
CA PRO A 1124 -3.91 12.48 -34.05
C PRO A 1124 -3.44 13.90 -34.44
N ARG A 1125 -3.27 14.82 -33.48
CA ARG A 1125 -2.71 16.17 -33.70
C ARG A 1125 -1.18 16.17 -33.78
N VAL A 1126 -0.51 15.09 -33.36
CA VAL A 1126 0.95 14.94 -33.33
C VAL A 1126 1.43 13.94 -34.39
N VAL A 1127 0.96 12.70 -34.34
CA VAL A 1127 1.33 11.66 -35.33
C VAL A 1127 0.52 11.73 -36.62
N GLY A 1128 -0.55 12.53 -36.63
CA GLY A 1128 -1.51 12.57 -37.74
C GLY A 1128 -2.55 11.45 -37.66
N GLU A 1129 -3.73 11.74 -38.21
CA GLU A 1129 -4.89 10.85 -38.24
C GLU A 1129 -4.56 9.45 -38.80
N ASP A 1130 -3.75 9.39 -39.86
CA ASP A 1130 -3.45 8.16 -40.61
C ASP A 1130 -2.64 7.14 -39.78
N HIS A 1131 -1.71 7.63 -38.96
CA HIS A 1131 -0.95 6.84 -37.99
C HIS A 1131 -1.86 6.45 -36.83
N TYR A 1132 -2.57 7.42 -36.25
CA TYR A 1132 -3.42 7.23 -35.07
C TYR A 1132 -4.52 6.17 -35.29
N GLN A 1133 -5.22 6.23 -36.43
CA GLN A 1133 -6.24 5.23 -36.79
C GLN A 1133 -5.62 3.83 -36.98
N THR A 1134 -4.43 3.74 -37.59
CA THR A 1134 -3.72 2.48 -37.82
C THR A 1134 -3.32 1.82 -36.50
N ALA A 1135 -2.68 2.58 -35.60
CA ALA A 1135 -2.29 2.11 -34.28
C ALA A 1135 -3.51 1.68 -33.44
N THR A 1136 -4.56 2.53 -33.41
CA THR A 1136 -5.81 2.25 -32.69
C THR A 1136 -6.48 0.97 -33.19
N ARG A 1137 -6.54 0.73 -34.52
CA ARG A 1137 -7.19 -0.49 -35.06
C ARG A 1137 -6.34 -1.75 -34.81
N VAL A 1138 -5.02 -1.65 -34.79
CA VAL A 1138 -4.13 -2.75 -34.37
C VAL A 1138 -4.37 -3.11 -32.89
N GLN A 1139 -4.46 -2.11 -32.01
CA GLN A 1139 -4.75 -2.33 -30.58
C GLN A 1139 -6.15 -2.92 -30.37
N GLN A 1140 -7.17 -2.43 -31.08
CA GLN A 1140 -8.51 -3.03 -31.07
C GLN A 1140 -8.48 -4.50 -31.47
N MET A 1141 -7.86 -4.85 -32.60
CA MET A 1141 -7.84 -6.24 -33.10
C MET A 1141 -7.08 -7.20 -32.16
N LEU A 1142 -6.03 -6.71 -31.48
CA LEU A 1142 -5.29 -7.47 -30.47
C LEU A 1142 -6.07 -7.61 -29.15
N GLN A 1143 -6.87 -6.60 -28.77
CA GLN A 1143 -7.76 -6.64 -27.62
C GLN A 1143 -8.98 -7.55 -27.86
N GLU A 1144 -9.57 -7.48 -29.06
CA GLU A 1144 -10.60 -8.39 -29.58
C GLU A 1144 -10.09 -9.84 -29.51
N TYR A 1145 -8.88 -10.11 -30.04
CA TYR A 1145 -8.24 -11.42 -29.93
C TYR A 1145 -8.00 -11.88 -28.49
N LYS A 1146 -7.50 -11.01 -27.60
CA LYS A 1146 -7.30 -11.34 -26.17
C LYS A 1146 -8.61 -11.77 -25.50
N SER A 1147 -9.74 -11.14 -25.83
CA SER A 1147 -11.06 -11.56 -25.35
C SER A 1147 -11.59 -12.86 -25.98
N LEU A 1148 -11.12 -13.24 -27.17
CA LEU A 1148 -11.45 -14.51 -27.83
C LEU A 1148 -10.54 -15.68 -27.38
N GLN A 1149 -9.36 -15.40 -26.82
CA GLN A 1149 -8.41 -16.45 -26.36
C GLN A 1149 -9.03 -17.37 -25.30
N ASP A 1150 -9.76 -16.82 -24.33
CA ASP A 1150 -10.44 -17.61 -23.29
C ASP A 1150 -11.51 -18.55 -23.89
N ILE A 1151 -12.24 -18.08 -24.90
CA ILE A 1151 -13.26 -18.87 -25.62
C ILE A 1151 -12.58 -20.01 -26.38
N ILE A 1152 -11.49 -19.72 -27.11
CA ILE A 1152 -10.70 -20.74 -27.84
C ILE A 1152 -10.13 -21.79 -26.88
N ALA A 1153 -9.68 -21.39 -25.69
CA ALA A 1153 -9.10 -22.30 -24.70
C ALA A 1153 -10.14 -23.25 -24.06
N ILE A 1154 -11.42 -22.84 -24.00
CA ILE A 1154 -12.50 -23.61 -23.37
C ILE A 1154 -13.30 -24.44 -24.40
N LEU A 1155 -13.63 -23.85 -25.55
CA LEU A 1155 -14.54 -24.44 -26.56
C LEU A 1155 -13.83 -24.89 -27.84
N GLY A 1156 -12.58 -24.47 -28.07
CA GLY A 1156 -11.87 -24.68 -29.33
C GLY A 1156 -12.11 -23.58 -30.37
N MET A 1157 -11.40 -23.65 -31.49
CA MET A 1157 -11.42 -22.62 -32.53
C MET A 1157 -12.61 -22.76 -33.49
N ASP A 1158 -13.19 -23.96 -33.60
CA ASP A 1158 -14.28 -24.27 -34.54
C ASP A 1158 -15.62 -23.63 -34.17
N GLU A 1159 -15.89 -23.44 -32.87
CA GLU A 1159 -17.12 -22.85 -32.30
C GLU A 1159 -17.19 -21.32 -32.43
N LEU A 1160 -16.12 -20.66 -32.90
CA LEU A 1160 -16.12 -19.24 -33.23
C LEU A 1160 -16.93 -18.95 -34.50
N SER A 1161 -17.49 -17.72 -34.63
CA SER A 1161 -18.05 -17.30 -35.91
C SER A 1161 -16.94 -17.08 -36.94
N GLU A 1162 -17.27 -17.18 -38.23
CA GLU A 1162 -16.28 -16.99 -39.31
C GLU A 1162 -15.64 -15.58 -39.29
N ALA A 1163 -16.34 -14.58 -38.73
CA ALA A 1163 -15.78 -13.25 -38.51
C ALA A 1163 -14.78 -13.23 -37.34
N ASP A 1164 -15.06 -13.95 -36.25
CA ASP A 1164 -14.17 -14.06 -35.09
C ASP A 1164 -12.92 -14.88 -35.44
N LYS A 1165 -13.05 -15.96 -36.21
CA LYS A 1165 -11.92 -16.74 -36.76
C LYS A 1165 -10.99 -15.87 -37.57
N LEU A 1166 -11.52 -15.09 -38.52
CA LEU A 1166 -10.73 -14.16 -39.33
C LEU A 1166 -10.04 -13.08 -38.48
N THR A 1167 -10.72 -12.56 -37.45
CA THR A 1167 -10.12 -11.62 -36.49
C THR A 1167 -8.97 -12.26 -35.70
N VAL A 1168 -9.12 -13.50 -35.24
CA VAL A 1168 -8.08 -14.27 -34.54
C VAL A 1168 -6.86 -14.52 -35.44
N GLU A 1169 -7.07 -14.95 -36.68
CA GLU A 1169 -5.99 -15.20 -37.64
C GLU A 1169 -5.22 -13.92 -37.97
N ARG A 1170 -5.92 -12.82 -38.27
CA ARG A 1170 -5.28 -11.51 -38.53
C ARG A 1170 -4.56 -10.98 -37.29
N ALA A 1171 -5.14 -11.11 -36.09
CA ALA A 1171 -4.50 -10.71 -34.84
C ALA A 1171 -3.22 -11.51 -34.56
N ARG A 1172 -3.20 -12.82 -34.80
CA ARG A 1172 -1.99 -13.65 -34.68
C ARG A 1172 -0.90 -13.29 -35.69
N LYS A 1173 -1.27 -12.88 -36.90
CA LYS A 1173 -0.35 -12.35 -37.91
C LYS A 1173 0.21 -10.99 -37.49
N LEU A 1174 -0.63 -10.08 -36.98
CA LEU A 1174 -0.23 -8.79 -36.41
C LEU A 1174 0.71 -8.95 -35.20
N GLN A 1175 0.38 -9.85 -34.26
CA GLN A 1175 1.20 -10.11 -33.07
C GLN A 1175 2.62 -10.57 -33.45
N ARG A 1176 2.74 -11.42 -34.48
CA ARG A 1176 4.05 -11.80 -35.02
C ARG A 1176 4.70 -10.69 -35.82
N PHE A 1177 3.94 -9.90 -36.59
CA PHE A 1177 4.49 -8.79 -37.39
C PHE A 1177 5.03 -7.61 -36.55
N LEU A 1178 4.70 -7.53 -35.27
CA LEU A 1178 5.36 -6.63 -34.31
C LEU A 1178 6.82 -7.02 -34.02
N SER A 1179 7.23 -8.27 -34.29
CA SER A 1179 8.64 -8.68 -34.23
C SER A 1179 9.48 -8.06 -35.34
N GLN A 1180 10.78 -7.91 -35.06
CA GLN A 1180 11.72 -7.26 -35.97
C GLN A 1180 13.15 -7.79 -35.75
N PRO A 1181 13.88 -8.15 -36.81
CA PRO A 1181 15.28 -8.55 -36.67
C PRO A 1181 16.14 -7.34 -36.31
N PHE A 1182 16.76 -7.39 -35.13
CA PHE A 1182 17.68 -6.37 -34.63
C PHE A 1182 19.11 -6.65 -35.11
N THR A 1183 19.82 -5.59 -35.48
CA THR A 1183 21.22 -5.59 -35.89
C THR A 1183 22.11 -6.20 -34.82
N VAL A 1184 21.98 -5.76 -33.57
CA VAL A 1184 22.78 -6.27 -32.44
C VAL A 1184 22.42 -7.71 -32.07
N ALA A 1185 21.23 -8.19 -32.46
CA ALA A 1185 20.80 -9.57 -32.26
C ALA A 1185 21.19 -10.53 -33.39
N GLN A 1186 21.83 -10.05 -34.47
CA GLN A 1186 22.18 -10.88 -35.63
C GLN A 1186 23.13 -12.03 -35.26
N VAL A 1187 24.05 -11.83 -34.30
CA VAL A 1187 24.99 -12.86 -33.82
C VAL A 1187 24.27 -14.04 -33.15
N PHE A 1188 23.16 -13.77 -32.46
CA PHE A 1188 22.37 -14.79 -31.74
C PHE A 1188 21.27 -15.41 -32.61
N THR A 1189 20.69 -14.65 -33.55
CA THR A 1189 19.54 -15.08 -34.35
C THR A 1189 19.92 -15.65 -35.72
N GLY A 1190 21.09 -15.28 -36.26
CA GLY A 1190 21.48 -15.57 -37.64
C GLY A 1190 20.67 -14.79 -38.70
N ILE A 1191 19.82 -13.85 -38.30
CA ILE A 1191 18.98 -13.04 -39.20
C ILE A 1191 19.59 -11.65 -39.33
N GLU A 1192 19.72 -11.16 -40.56
CA GLU A 1192 20.22 -9.81 -40.84
C GLU A 1192 19.27 -8.72 -40.27
N GLY A 1193 19.83 -7.78 -39.52
CA GLY A 1193 19.07 -6.70 -38.90
C GLY A 1193 18.40 -5.78 -39.91
N LYS A 1194 17.17 -5.33 -39.62
CA LYS A 1194 16.43 -4.35 -40.45
C LYS A 1194 15.97 -3.16 -39.63
N LEU A 1195 16.35 -1.96 -40.06
CA LEU A 1195 15.74 -0.70 -39.68
C LEU A 1195 14.54 -0.43 -40.63
N VAL A 1196 13.39 -0.04 -40.09
CA VAL A 1196 12.13 0.12 -40.86
C VAL A 1196 11.64 1.57 -40.78
N ASP A 1197 11.22 2.15 -41.91
CA ASP A 1197 10.62 3.50 -41.94
C ASP A 1197 9.19 3.49 -41.37
N LEU A 1198 8.79 4.59 -40.74
CA LEU A 1198 7.44 4.73 -40.17
C LEU A 1198 6.33 4.63 -41.23
N LYS A 1199 6.55 5.13 -42.45
CA LYS A 1199 5.57 5.05 -43.55
C LYS A 1199 5.43 3.62 -44.08
N ASP A 1200 6.54 2.89 -44.19
CA ASP A 1200 6.53 1.47 -44.53
C ASP A 1200 5.86 0.64 -43.44
N THR A 1201 6.06 1.01 -42.17
CA THR A 1201 5.36 0.43 -41.01
C THR A 1201 3.85 0.64 -41.12
N ILE A 1202 3.37 1.88 -41.22
CA ILE A 1202 1.94 2.21 -41.34
C ILE A 1202 1.31 1.50 -42.55
N ARG A 1203 1.97 1.51 -43.73
CA ARG A 1203 1.48 0.79 -44.91
C ARG A 1203 1.37 -0.72 -44.64
N SER A 1204 2.39 -1.32 -44.03
CA SER A 1204 2.43 -2.77 -43.80
C SER A 1204 1.34 -3.23 -42.82
N PHE A 1205 1.13 -2.50 -41.73
CA PHE A 1205 0.07 -2.81 -40.77
C PHE A 1205 -1.33 -2.64 -41.37
N LYS A 1206 -1.53 -1.64 -42.24
CA LYS A 1206 -2.78 -1.50 -43.02
C LYS A 1206 -3.05 -2.69 -43.95
N ALA A 1207 -2.05 -3.15 -44.71
CA ALA A 1207 -2.18 -4.28 -45.64
C ALA A 1207 -2.55 -5.60 -44.92
N ILE A 1208 -2.04 -5.80 -43.70
CA ILE A 1208 -2.43 -6.96 -42.88
C ILE A 1208 -3.89 -6.82 -42.39
N MET A 1209 -4.30 -5.61 -41.98
CA MET A 1209 -5.67 -5.38 -41.51
C MET A 1209 -6.74 -5.38 -42.61
N SER A 1210 -6.39 -5.02 -43.85
CA SER A 1210 -7.28 -5.10 -45.02
C SER A 1210 -7.51 -6.55 -45.49
N GLY A 1211 -6.56 -7.45 -45.21
CA GLY A 1211 -6.60 -8.87 -45.61
C GLY A 1211 -5.68 -9.23 -46.77
N GLU A 1212 -4.77 -8.35 -47.18
CA GLU A 1212 -3.86 -8.57 -48.32
C GLU A 1212 -2.81 -9.68 -48.07
N GLY A 1213 -2.77 -10.24 -46.85
CA GLY A 1213 -1.97 -11.41 -46.46
C GLY A 1213 -2.76 -12.48 -45.71
N ASP A 1214 -4.07 -12.59 -45.95
CA ASP A 1214 -4.91 -13.65 -45.38
C ASP A 1214 -4.50 -15.05 -45.90
N ASP A 1215 -4.04 -15.14 -47.14
CA ASP A 1215 -3.51 -16.34 -47.80
C ASP A 1215 -2.12 -16.79 -47.29
N LEU A 1216 -1.39 -15.91 -46.60
CA LEU A 1216 -0.05 -16.20 -46.11
C LEU A 1216 -0.05 -16.90 -44.73
N PRO A 1217 0.83 -17.90 -44.50
CA PRO A 1217 0.90 -18.61 -43.22
C PRO A 1217 1.42 -17.74 -42.07
N GLU A 1218 0.94 -17.95 -40.83
CA GLU A 1218 1.30 -17.13 -39.65
C GLU A 1218 2.83 -16.93 -39.46
N GLY A 1219 3.64 -17.95 -39.77
CA GLY A 1219 5.10 -17.90 -39.67
C GLY A 1219 5.83 -16.98 -40.67
N ALA A 1220 5.14 -16.53 -41.72
CA ALA A 1220 5.66 -15.55 -42.67
C ALA A 1220 5.88 -14.16 -42.01
N PHE A 1221 5.06 -13.83 -41.01
CA PHE A 1221 5.06 -12.53 -40.35
C PHE A 1221 6.07 -12.40 -39.19
N TYR A 1222 6.76 -13.48 -38.82
CA TYR A 1222 7.76 -13.48 -37.75
C TYR A 1222 9.15 -13.05 -38.25
N MET A 1223 9.84 -12.16 -37.53
CA MET A 1223 11.19 -11.65 -37.80
C MET A 1223 11.38 -11.17 -39.25
N VAL A 1224 10.54 -10.22 -39.65
CA VAL A 1224 10.56 -9.54 -40.95
C VAL A 1224 10.47 -8.02 -40.75
N GLY A 1225 10.90 -7.25 -41.76
CA GLY A 1225 10.80 -5.79 -41.75
C GLY A 1225 9.39 -5.35 -42.17
N ASP A 1226 9.24 -5.09 -43.45
CA ASP A 1226 8.01 -4.67 -44.13
C ASP A 1226 7.11 -5.84 -44.57
N PHE A 1227 5.92 -5.51 -45.07
CA PHE A 1227 4.96 -6.49 -45.60
C PHE A 1227 5.49 -7.29 -46.80
N GLU A 1228 6.30 -6.69 -47.69
CA GLU A 1228 6.90 -7.41 -48.82
C GLU A 1228 7.92 -8.47 -48.35
N SER A 1229 8.68 -8.20 -47.27
CA SER A 1229 9.49 -9.22 -46.60
C SER A 1229 8.64 -10.37 -46.04
N ALA A 1230 7.45 -10.10 -45.52
CA ALA A 1230 6.52 -11.12 -45.06
C ALA A 1230 5.98 -11.94 -46.25
N ARG A 1231 5.57 -11.28 -47.34
CA ARG A 1231 5.06 -11.90 -48.56
C ARG A 1231 6.06 -12.87 -49.18
N ALA A 1232 7.27 -12.42 -49.47
CA ALA A 1232 8.32 -13.25 -50.07
C ALA A 1232 8.71 -14.45 -49.17
N LYS A 1233 8.62 -14.28 -47.84
CA LYS A 1233 8.83 -15.37 -46.88
C LYS A 1233 7.66 -16.37 -46.88
N GLY A 1234 6.42 -15.90 -46.96
CA GLY A 1234 5.22 -16.73 -47.05
C GLY A 1234 5.16 -17.54 -48.34
N GLU A 1235 5.40 -16.91 -49.49
CA GLU A 1235 5.50 -17.57 -50.80
C GLU A 1235 6.56 -18.68 -50.79
N LYS A 1236 7.72 -18.44 -50.14
CA LYS A 1236 8.75 -19.47 -49.95
C LYS A 1236 8.27 -20.62 -49.07
N ILE A 1237 7.63 -20.35 -47.93
CA ILE A 1237 7.12 -21.39 -47.01
C ILE A 1237 6.07 -22.26 -47.72
N LEU A 1238 5.14 -21.65 -48.46
CA LEU A 1238 4.13 -22.37 -49.24
C LEU A 1238 4.80 -23.24 -50.32
N ALA A 1239 5.75 -22.69 -51.07
CA ALA A 1239 6.50 -23.43 -52.08
C ALA A 1239 7.45 -24.50 -51.49
N GLU A 1240 7.70 -24.53 -50.18
CA GLU A 1240 8.40 -25.63 -49.50
C GLU A 1240 7.42 -26.69 -49.00
N LEU A 1241 6.24 -26.30 -48.51
CA LEU A 1241 5.13 -27.21 -48.15
C LEU A 1241 4.53 -27.94 -49.36
N GLU A 1242 4.48 -27.32 -50.54
CA GLU A 1242 4.08 -27.98 -51.79
C GLU A 1242 5.08 -29.06 -52.28
N LYS A 1243 6.25 -29.17 -51.64
CA LYS A 1243 7.31 -30.15 -51.98
C LYS A 1243 7.49 -31.25 -50.92
N SER A 1244 6.74 -31.23 -49.82
CA SER A 1244 6.83 -32.17 -48.69
C SER A 1244 5.63 -33.13 -48.63
#